data_AF-A0A3N2NIT9-F1
#
_entry.id   AF-A0A3N2NIT9-F1
#
_cell.length_a   1.000
_cell.length_b   1.000
_cell.length_c   1.000
_cell.angle_alpha   90.00
_cell.angle_beta   90.00
_cell.angle_gamma   90.00
#
_symmetry.space_group_name_H-M   'P 1'
#
loop_
_entity.id
_entity.type
_entity.pdbx_description
1 polymer ?
#
loop_
_entity_poly.entity_id
_entity_poly.type
_entity_poly.pdbx_seq_one_letter_code
_entity_poly.pdbx_strand_id
1 'polypeptide(L)'
;MSFIAFKISDYEHTAEREQYRVICNLLRSKYEASDELCVFVANYNIFDCEFDGILIKSDAIISIEFKNYGGKLSAFENGHWTLADGAIIKGGSRKSVYQQAKLNHIAIKRGLKEGGILPNRMLKDIPYLIVFAQPIILQNNLSEKVKSWLHICDSDHFIDKIEDVTTTNFNLSNEQILELITKLGLIDEFIDSRFSVDVNILSKKDIVQANSESLTSAPLLDILDTETELIKNEYYQFIDTQVLPAIGLSTDYKLMVVYYKYFEKIMDFPLPFVSEYVTILQVKNASSYIHTLKNLFNKDVISLSSDVISWGEGDFEPKYSPNVRQNSQPMAHTVQKWGELTKQCNIEEIILPSWIDEYIFNELNAQYKPSYTRFSYNLDLNKDECKIYLGTYFPRSFAEGYMSFNAVLHDDSIRSTLESKSVIKILDFGCGTGGEILGFLHAFENRVKANKLIKVIGIDGNQNSLRLLEKIIGRYNSRGQNHVELSVAPCFIESQADLSIISNFIGRDFDFIVTSKAIGEFERKKCIDENGYEFFAGLFAPLLGETGIMSIIDVTTKDEHSGLFLPQRMNIGINAFLSTHRGMFKSIAPCQGFSLAGPCMHPCFYKKDTYISHTAKSKDHSKFTVRFISRAGLGFDEAHIKKIFNNTQCIFK
;
A
#
# COMPACT_ATOMS: atom_id res chain seq x y z
N MET A 1 20.09 35.31 0.26
CA MET A 1 20.16 34.12 1.12
C MET A 1 19.54 32.99 0.31
N SER A 2 20.29 31.92 0.02
CA SER A 2 19.99 31.14 -1.18
C SER A 2 20.49 29.69 -1.19
N PHE A 3 20.71 29.04 -0.04
CA PHE A 3 21.02 27.60 0.00
C PHE A 3 19.90 26.78 0.65
N ILE A 4 19.47 25.72 -0.03
CA ILE A 4 18.48 24.77 0.50
C ILE A 4 19.05 23.35 0.44
N ALA A 5 19.05 22.67 1.57
CA ALA A 5 19.38 21.25 1.65
C ALA A 5 18.11 20.44 1.87
N PHE A 6 17.82 19.51 0.95
CA PHE A 6 16.81 18.47 1.14
C PHE A 6 17.51 17.16 1.53
N LYS A 7 16.96 16.44 2.49
CA LYS A 7 17.38 15.10 2.90
C LYS A 7 16.16 14.19 2.93
N ILE A 8 16.03 13.35 1.90
CA ILE A 8 14.85 12.49 1.72
C ILE A 8 14.81 11.38 2.78
N SER A 9 15.97 10.81 3.10
CA SER A 9 16.19 9.76 4.09
C SER A 9 17.59 9.89 4.70
N ASP A 10 17.82 9.24 5.84
CA ASP A 10 19.16 9.14 6.40
C ASP A 10 20.03 8.17 5.59
N TYR A 11 21.32 8.49 5.42
CA TYR A 11 22.29 7.53 4.87
C TYR A 11 22.45 6.34 5.81
N GLU A 12 22.68 5.15 5.27
CA GLU A 12 22.85 3.92 6.05
C GLU A 12 24.20 3.88 6.77
N HIS A 13 25.26 4.42 6.14
CA HIS A 13 26.61 4.34 6.67
C HIS A 13 27.07 5.63 7.36
N THR A 14 27.79 5.47 8.47
CA THR A 14 28.31 6.60 9.26
C THR A 14 29.21 7.52 8.44
N ALA A 15 30.03 6.97 7.54
CA ALA A 15 30.93 7.73 6.68
C ALA A 15 30.17 8.63 5.69
N GLU A 16 29.04 8.17 5.15
CA GLU A 16 28.20 8.96 4.24
C GLU A 16 27.48 10.07 5.00
N ARG A 17 27.01 9.81 6.23
CA ARG A 17 26.44 10.84 7.11
C ARG A 17 27.47 11.92 7.46
N GLU A 18 28.72 11.55 7.67
CA GLU A 18 29.82 12.49 7.89
C GLU A 18 30.09 13.33 6.64
N GLN A 19 30.22 12.68 5.49
CA GLN A 19 30.49 13.35 4.23
C GLN A 19 29.35 14.31 3.83
N TYR A 20 28.09 13.89 3.98
CA TYR A 20 26.92 14.77 3.80
C TYR A 20 27.00 16.06 4.62
N ARG A 21 27.31 15.94 5.92
CA ARG A 21 27.44 17.11 6.80
C ARG A 21 28.57 18.04 6.36
N VAL A 22 29.70 17.49 5.92
CA VAL A 22 30.83 18.28 5.40
C VAL A 22 30.40 19.04 4.15
N ILE A 23 29.80 18.37 3.18
CA ILE A 23 29.34 18.97 1.92
C ILE A 23 28.29 20.07 2.16
N CYS A 24 27.28 19.81 3.00
CA CYS A 24 26.27 20.83 3.30
C CYS A 24 26.85 22.06 4.01
N ASN A 25 27.84 21.90 4.89
CA ASN A 25 28.52 23.04 5.52
C ASN A 25 29.34 23.86 4.52
N LEU A 26 30.02 23.20 3.59
CA LEU A 26 30.77 23.87 2.51
C LEU A 26 29.83 24.68 1.61
N LEU A 27 28.74 24.05 1.16
CA LEU A 27 27.72 24.70 0.32
C LEU A 27 27.05 25.86 1.05
N ARG A 28 26.65 25.66 2.31
CA ARG A 28 26.11 26.73 3.15
C ARG A 28 27.07 27.90 3.22
N SER A 29 28.34 27.66 3.58
CA SER A 29 29.34 28.72 3.72
C SER A 29 29.57 29.48 2.41
N LYS A 30 29.45 28.80 1.26
CA LYS A 30 29.59 29.41 -0.07
C LYS A 30 28.39 30.28 -0.46
N TYR A 31 27.17 29.81 -0.20
CA TYR A 31 25.93 30.40 -0.73
C TYR A 31 25.12 31.22 0.28
N GLU A 32 25.46 31.21 1.57
CA GLU A 32 24.73 31.95 2.62
C GLU A 32 24.60 33.45 2.31
N ALA A 33 25.65 34.05 1.74
CA ALA A 33 25.67 35.46 1.31
C ALA A 33 25.47 35.67 -0.20
N SER A 34 25.13 34.60 -0.95
CA SER A 34 24.91 34.69 -2.40
C SER A 34 23.47 35.11 -2.73
N ASP A 35 23.31 35.68 -3.93
CA ASP A 35 22.01 35.93 -4.56
C ASP A 35 21.56 34.75 -5.45
N GLU A 36 22.47 33.81 -5.74
CA GLU A 36 22.20 32.63 -6.57
C GLU A 36 21.68 31.47 -5.72
N LEU A 37 20.53 30.91 -6.10
CA LEU A 37 19.95 29.74 -5.45
C LEU A 37 20.76 28.48 -5.77
N CYS A 38 21.20 27.81 -4.71
CA CYS A 38 21.79 26.49 -4.76
C CYS A 38 20.94 25.51 -3.95
N VAL A 39 20.64 24.36 -4.54
CA VAL A 39 19.85 23.30 -3.89
C VAL A 39 20.67 22.02 -3.89
N PHE A 40 20.78 21.39 -2.72
CA PHE A 40 21.37 20.06 -2.59
C PHE A 40 20.30 19.08 -2.13
N VAL A 41 20.12 17.99 -2.88
CA VAL A 41 19.14 16.94 -2.59
C VAL A 41 19.89 15.67 -2.23
N ALA A 42 19.82 15.27 -0.96
CA ALA A 42 20.52 14.11 -0.41
C ALA A 42 19.65 12.86 -0.39
N ASN A 43 20.27 11.73 -0.68
CA ASN A 43 19.62 10.42 -0.76
C ASN A 43 18.35 10.42 -1.62
N TYR A 44 18.49 10.82 -2.89
CA TYR A 44 17.36 10.92 -3.81
C TYR A 44 17.28 9.69 -4.71
N ASN A 45 16.12 9.05 -4.79
CA ASN A 45 15.88 7.91 -5.68
C ASN A 45 15.13 8.36 -6.94
N ILE A 46 15.69 8.03 -8.10
CA ILE A 46 15.00 8.18 -9.38
C ILE A 46 15.24 6.94 -10.26
N PHE A 47 14.16 6.28 -10.69
CA PHE A 47 14.22 5.04 -11.49
C PHE A 47 15.04 3.92 -10.83
N ASP A 48 14.73 3.63 -9.56
CA ASP A 48 15.38 2.56 -8.79
C ASP A 48 16.89 2.73 -8.67
N CYS A 49 17.37 3.97 -8.84
CA CYS A 49 18.75 4.36 -8.66
C CYS A 49 18.80 5.40 -7.54
N GLU A 50 19.43 5.03 -6.43
CA GLU A 50 19.71 5.90 -5.30
C GLU A 50 20.96 6.74 -5.60
N PHE A 51 20.88 8.03 -5.36
CA PHE A 51 21.99 8.97 -5.52
C PHE A 51 22.35 9.58 -4.18
N ASP A 52 23.65 9.59 -3.87
CA ASP A 52 24.15 10.22 -2.66
C ASP A 52 23.83 11.71 -2.63
N GLY A 53 23.86 12.37 -3.79
CA GLY A 53 23.38 13.75 -3.89
C GLY A 53 23.00 14.17 -5.31
N ILE A 54 22.13 15.18 -5.40
CA ILE A 54 21.91 15.97 -6.62
C ILE A 54 22.10 17.43 -6.24
N LEU A 55 23.04 18.10 -6.89
CA LEU A 55 23.29 19.53 -6.73
C LEU A 55 22.66 20.29 -7.91
N ILE A 56 21.85 21.30 -7.62
CA ILE A 56 21.23 22.18 -8.60
C ILE A 56 21.74 23.60 -8.34
N LYS A 57 22.36 24.19 -9.35
CA LYS A 57 22.80 25.60 -9.37
C LYS A 57 22.35 26.25 -10.69
N SER A 58 22.57 27.56 -10.81
CA SER A 58 22.15 28.35 -11.98
C SER A 58 22.63 27.75 -13.31
N ASP A 59 23.84 27.20 -13.36
CA ASP A 59 24.50 26.77 -14.59
C ASP A 59 24.82 25.26 -14.65
N ALA A 60 24.30 24.44 -13.73
CA ALA A 60 24.40 22.98 -13.78
C ALA A 60 23.40 22.23 -12.87
N ILE A 61 23.09 20.99 -13.26
CA ILE A 61 22.55 19.95 -12.36
C ILE A 61 23.54 18.80 -12.33
N ILE A 62 24.11 18.53 -11.16
CA ILE A 62 25.22 17.59 -10.96
C ILE A 62 24.74 16.42 -10.10
N SER A 63 24.92 15.20 -10.60
CA SER A 63 24.73 13.98 -9.81
C SER A 63 25.99 13.69 -9.01
N ILE A 64 25.85 13.33 -7.74
CA ILE A 64 26.95 13.14 -6.79
C ILE A 64 26.93 11.72 -6.24
N GLU A 65 28.12 11.13 -6.15
CA GLU A 65 28.40 9.82 -5.53
C GLU A 65 29.52 9.96 -4.50
N PHE A 66 29.35 9.36 -3.32
CA PHE A 66 30.30 9.38 -2.22
C PHE A 66 31.20 8.14 -2.23
N LYS A 67 32.48 8.34 -1.86
CA LYS A 67 33.46 7.28 -1.68
C LYS A 67 34.28 7.53 -0.42
N ASN A 68 34.19 6.63 0.54
CA ASN A 68 34.99 6.69 1.76
C ASN A 68 36.41 6.12 1.58
N TYR A 69 37.22 6.78 0.75
CA TYR A 69 38.63 6.45 0.53
C TYR A 69 39.48 7.72 0.44
N GLY A 70 40.80 7.58 0.54
CA GLY A 70 41.76 8.68 0.43
C GLY A 70 43.12 8.20 -0.07
N GLY A 71 44.02 9.15 -0.35
CA GLY A 71 45.39 8.89 -0.78
C GLY A 71 45.58 8.90 -2.30
N LYS A 72 46.64 8.25 -2.78
CA LYS A 72 46.99 8.27 -4.20
C LYS A 72 46.12 7.30 -4.99
N LEU A 73 45.27 7.86 -5.85
CA LEU A 73 44.22 7.18 -6.60
C LEU A 73 44.59 7.05 -8.08
N SER A 74 44.42 5.86 -8.66
CA SER A 74 44.49 5.67 -10.11
C SER A 74 43.10 5.33 -10.68
N ALA A 75 42.59 6.20 -11.57
CA ALA A 75 41.29 6.04 -12.21
C ALA A 75 41.43 5.53 -13.65
N PHE A 76 40.63 4.53 -14.02
CA PHE A 76 40.63 3.88 -15.34
C PHE A 76 39.21 3.56 -15.82
N GLU A 77 39.01 3.47 -17.14
CA GLU A 77 37.74 2.96 -17.71
C GLU A 77 37.68 1.44 -17.72
N ASN A 78 38.83 0.79 -17.95
CA ASN A 78 38.98 -0.66 -18.02
C ASN A 78 39.75 -1.15 -16.79
N GLY A 79 39.06 -1.87 -15.91
CA GLY A 79 39.63 -2.40 -14.67
C GLY A 79 39.17 -1.67 -13.42
N HIS A 80 39.74 -2.05 -12.29
CA HIS A 80 39.42 -1.47 -10.98
C HIS A 80 40.20 -0.18 -10.74
N TRP A 81 39.56 0.77 -10.07
CA TRP A 81 40.29 1.89 -9.49
C TRP A 81 41.03 1.39 -8.26
N THR A 82 42.26 1.85 -8.09
CA THR A 82 43.13 1.37 -7.04
C THR A 82 43.80 2.50 -6.29
N LEU A 83 44.08 2.25 -5.02
CA LEU A 83 45.00 3.03 -4.23
C LEU A 83 46.45 2.54 -4.44
N ALA A 84 47.42 3.36 -4.05
CA ALA A 84 48.84 3.03 -4.23
C ALA A 84 49.31 1.77 -3.47
N ASP A 85 48.59 1.36 -2.43
CA ASP A 85 48.83 0.12 -1.68
C ASP A 85 48.21 -1.13 -2.36
N GLY A 86 47.55 -0.94 -3.51
CA GLY A 86 46.87 -1.99 -4.26
C GLY A 86 45.43 -2.25 -3.84
N ALA A 87 44.89 -1.52 -2.85
CA ALA A 87 43.50 -1.65 -2.45
C ALA A 87 42.55 -1.26 -3.59
N ILE A 88 41.58 -2.13 -3.87
CA ILE A 88 40.55 -1.90 -4.90
C ILE A 88 39.43 -1.04 -4.32
N ILE A 89 39.14 0.08 -4.99
CA ILE A 89 37.98 0.90 -4.69
C ILE A 89 36.78 0.28 -5.39
N LYS A 90 35.80 -0.12 -4.60
CA LYS A 90 34.61 -0.82 -5.08
C LYS A 90 33.56 0.17 -5.60
N GLY A 91 32.94 -0.19 -6.73
CA GLY A 91 31.69 0.41 -7.16
C GLY A 91 30.54 -0.57 -6.90
N GLY A 92 29.83 -0.46 -5.77
CA GLY A 92 28.66 -1.29 -5.44
C GLY A 92 28.85 -2.81 -5.67
N SER A 93 27.74 -3.52 -5.90
CA SER A 93 27.70 -4.98 -6.09
C SER A 93 28.45 -5.43 -7.36
N ARG A 94 29.75 -5.73 -7.19
CA ARG A 94 30.68 -6.34 -8.19
C ARG A 94 31.03 -5.48 -9.42
N LYS A 95 30.86 -4.15 -9.38
CA LYS A 95 31.22 -3.24 -10.50
C LYS A 95 32.50 -2.45 -10.17
N SER A 96 33.18 -1.94 -11.19
CA SER A 96 34.20 -0.90 -11.01
C SER A 96 33.53 0.46 -10.74
N VAL A 97 34.27 1.40 -10.15
CA VAL A 97 33.78 2.76 -9.88
C VAL A 97 33.23 3.42 -11.15
N TYR A 98 33.97 3.33 -12.26
CA TYR A 98 33.53 3.86 -13.56
C TYR A 98 32.24 3.19 -14.08
N GLN A 99 32.12 1.87 -13.93
CA GLN A 99 30.92 1.14 -14.35
C GLN A 99 29.68 1.56 -13.56
N GLN A 100 29.82 1.75 -12.24
CA GLN A 100 28.75 2.26 -11.40
C GLN A 100 28.35 3.68 -11.81
N ALA A 101 29.31 4.60 -11.89
CA ALA A 101 29.07 5.98 -12.30
C ALA A 101 28.39 6.08 -13.68
N LYS A 102 28.79 5.23 -14.64
CA LYS A 102 28.17 5.18 -15.97
C LYS A 102 26.72 4.72 -15.93
N LEU A 103 26.38 3.70 -15.13
CA LEU A 103 25.01 3.22 -15.00
C LEU A 103 24.13 4.27 -14.32
N ASN A 104 24.62 4.85 -13.23
CA ASN A 104 23.92 5.89 -12.48
C ASN A 104 23.72 7.14 -13.35
N HIS A 105 24.70 7.51 -14.17
CA HIS A 105 24.58 8.62 -15.13
C HIS A 105 23.53 8.38 -16.22
N ILE A 106 23.37 7.14 -16.67
CA ILE A 106 22.28 6.77 -17.60
C ILE A 106 20.93 6.83 -16.86
N ALA A 107 20.86 6.30 -15.64
CA ALA A 107 19.65 6.28 -14.83
C ALA A 107 19.12 7.68 -14.54
N ILE A 108 19.96 8.62 -14.10
CA ILE A 108 19.51 9.99 -13.81
C ILE A 108 19.01 10.71 -15.06
N LYS A 109 19.68 10.52 -16.21
CA LYS A 109 19.25 11.12 -17.49
C LYS A 109 17.92 10.55 -17.96
N ARG A 110 17.73 9.24 -17.81
CA ARG A 110 16.46 8.56 -18.12
C ARG A 110 15.36 9.04 -17.20
N GLY A 111 15.63 9.13 -15.90
CA GLY A 111 14.67 9.54 -14.91
C GLY A 111 14.18 10.97 -15.07
N LEU A 112 15.10 11.92 -15.27
CA LEU A 112 14.76 13.31 -15.51
C LEU A 112 13.98 13.51 -16.84
N LYS A 113 14.18 12.60 -17.81
CA LYS A 113 13.43 12.60 -19.08
C LYS A 113 12.02 12.05 -18.92
N GLU A 114 11.90 10.84 -18.39
CA GLU A 114 10.63 10.10 -18.31
C GLU A 114 9.70 10.73 -17.27
N GLY A 115 10.25 11.32 -16.20
CA GLY A 115 9.50 12.12 -15.25
C GLY A 115 9.08 13.51 -15.76
N GLY A 116 9.44 13.89 -16.99
CA GLY A 116 9.11 15.20 -17.56
C GLY A 116 9.76 16.39 -16.83
N ILE A 117 10.86 16.14 -16.11
CA ILE A 117 11.53 17.13 -15.23
C ILE A 117 12.37 18.09 -16.06
N LEU A 118 13.16 17.56 -17.01
CA LEU A 118 14.02 18.35 -17.90
C LEU A 118 13.78 18.06 -19.38
N PRO A 119 13.92 19.07 -20.27
CA PRO A 119 13.85 18.86 -21.71
C PRO A 119 15.08 18.12 -22.25
N ASN A 120 14.90 17.35 -23.32
CA ASN A 120 15.94 16.50 -23.93
C ASN A 120 17.27 17.21 -24.24
N ARG A 121 17.24 18.52 -24.56
CA ARG A 121 18.45 19.31 -24.86
C ARG A 121 19.38 19.47 -23.67
N MET A 122 18.84 19.50 -22.45
CA MET A 122 19.60 19.72 -21.21
C MET A 122 20.19 18.41 -20.68
N LEU A 123 19.55 17.28 -20.97
CA LEU A 123 19.99 15.95 -20.50
C LEU A 123 21.40 15.56 -20.97
N LYS A 124 21.89 16.13 -22.07
CA LYS A 124 23.23 15.83 -22.59
C LYS A 124 24.33 16.30 -21.66
N ASP A 125 24.08 17.40 -20.94
CA ASP A 125 25.10 18.12 -20.17
C ASP A 125 24.96 17.90 -18.66
N ILE A 126 24.22 16.89 -18.20
CA ILE A 126 24.20 16.53 -16.77
C ILE A 126 25.55 15.90 -16.39
N PRO A 127 26.35 16.51 -15.52
CA PRO A 127 27.62 15.95 -15.06
C PRO A 127 27.40 14.95 -13.91
N TYR A 128 28.38 14.07 -13.72
CA TYR A 128 28.46 13.11 -12.65
C TYR A 128 29.74 13.36 -11.86
N LEU A 129 29.65 13.49 -10.53
CA LEU A 129 30.76 13.85 -9.67
C LEU A 129 30.94 12.79 -8.58
N ILE A 130 32.11 12.17 -8.55
CA ILE A 130 32.51 11.28 -7.46
C ILE A 130 33.32 12.10 -6.45
N VAL A 131 32.88 12.09 -5.19
CA VAL A 131 33.50 12.83 -4.09
C VAL A 131 34.10 11.86 -3.09
N PHE A 132 35.40 11.96 -2.89
CA PHE A 132 36.12 11.20 -1.88
C PHE A 132 36.05 11.89 -0.51
N ALA A 133 35.78 11.12 0.53
CA ALA A 133 35.65 11.64 1.90
C ALA A 133 36.98 12.16 2.46
N GLN A 134 38.10 11.63 1.98
CA GLN A 134 39.46 12.00 2.41
C GLN A 134 40.27 12.56 1.23
N PRO A 135 41.32 13.37 1.49
CA PRO A 135 42.14 13.96 0.43
C PRO A 135 42.72 12.94 -0.54
N ILE A 136 42.72 13.27 -1.84
CA ILE A 136 43.23 12.38 -2.89
C ILE A 136 44.35 13.03 -3.71
N ILE A 137 45.26 12.18 -4.22
CA ILE A 137 46.18 12.54 -5.31
C ILE A 137 45.77 11.72 -6.53
N LEU A 138 45.07 12.35 -7.46
CA LEU A 138 44.43 11.68 -8.59
C LEU A 138 45.38 11.53 -9.80
N GLN A 139 45.65 10.28 -10.19
CA GLN A 139 46.16 9.94 -11.52
C GLN A 139 44.96 9.55 -12.41
N ASN A 140 44.45 10.52 -13.16
CA ASN A 140 43.25 10.37 -13.99
C ASN A 140 43.59 9.85 -15.40
N ASN A 141 43.48 8.53 -15.61
CA ASN A 141 43.71 7.89 -16.90
C ASN A 141 42.41 7.66 -17.71
N LEU A 142 41.33 8.38 -17.40
CA LEU A 142 40.09 8.34 -18.19
C LEU A 142 40.27 9.06 -19.53
N SER A 143 39.49 8.68 -20.54
CA SER A 143 39.50 9.39 -21.83
C SER A 143 38.90 10.80 -21.69
N GLU A 144 39.27 11.71 -22.60
CA GLU A 144 38.70 13.06 -22.65
C GLU A 144 37.18 13.06 -22.79
N LYS A 145 36.63 12.06 -23.49
CA LYS A 145 35.18 11.86 -23.62
C LYS A 145 34.52 11.51 -22.28
N VAL A 146 35.19 10.76 -21.41
CA VAL A 146 34.65 10.43 -20.08
C VAL A 146 34.84 11.61 -19.13
N LYS A 147 36.00 12.28 -19.17
CA LYS A 147 36.27 13.47 -18.36
C LYS A 147 35.31 14.63 -18.63
N SER A 148 34.66 14.66 -19.80
CA SER A 148 33.66 15.67 -20.13
C SER A 148 32.34 15.53 -19.36
N TRP A 149 32.08 14.39 -18.71
CA TRP A 149 30.85 14.17 -17.93
C TRP A 149 31.11 13.55 -16.57
N LEU A 150 32.24 12.87 -16.35
CA LEU A 150 32.62 12.26 -15.08
C LEU A 150 33.77 13.05 -14.44
N HIS A 151 33.46 13.68 -13.32
CA HIS A 151 34.36 14.48 -12.51
C HIS A 151 34.71 13.75 -11.21
N ILE A 152 35.88 14.04 -10.66
CA ILE A 152 36.41 13.40 -9.45
C ILE A 152 37.06 14.48 -8.60
N CYS A 153 36.72 14.53 -7.32
CA CYS A 153 37.42 15.34 -6.31
C CYS A 153 37.37 14.67 -4.94
N ASP A 154 38.05 15.28 -3.97
CA ASP A 154 37.81 15.02 -2.56
C ASP A 154 36.96 16.16 -1.96
N SER A 155 36.62 16.01 -0.68
CA SER A 155 35.79 16.98 0.05
C SER A 155 36.45 18.35 0.21
N ASP A 156 37.79 18.41 0.29
CA ASP A 156 38.54 19.67 0.45
C ASP A 156 38.48 20.52 -0.81
N HIS A 157 38.47 19.89 -1.98
CA HIS A 157 38.39 20.56 -3.28
C HIS A 157 36.97 20.58 -3.88
N PHE A 158 35.94 20.25 -3.09
CA PHE A 158 34.57 20.11 -3.58
C PHE A 158 34.02 21.41 -4.18
N ILE A 159 34.18 22.54 -3.48
CA ILE A 159 33.66 23.85 -3.93
C ILE A 159 34.32 24.27 -5.25
N ASP A 160 35.65 24.24 -5.32
CA ASP A 160 36.38 24.57 -6.55
C ASP A 160 35.93 23.68 -7.71
N LYS A 161 35.68 22.38 -7.44
CA LYS A 161 35.24 21.45 -8.47
C LYS A 161 33.84 21.77 -9.01
N ILE A 162 32.87 22.09 -8.17
CA ILE A 162 31.51 22.41 -8.64
C ILE A 162 31.45 23.77 -9.35
N GLU A 163 32.39 24.69 -9.06
CA GLU A 163 32.55 25.93 -9.81
C GLU A 163 33.15 25.70 -11.20
N ASP A 164 34.15 24.82 -11.31
CA ASP A 164 34.73 24.43 -12.60
C ASP A 164 33.71 23.75 -13.53
N VAL A 165 32.74 23.02 -12.93
CA VAL A 165 31.69 22.30 -13.67
C VAL A 165 30.62 23.30 -14.11
N THR A 166 30.75 23.75 -15.36
CA THR A 166 29.79 24.64 -16.04
C THR A 166 29.23 23.95 -17.28
N THR A 167 27.98 24.24 -17.64
CA THR A 167 27.32 23.55 -18.75
C THR A 167 26.60 24.55 -19.65
N THR A 168 26.75 24.41 -20.97
CA THR A 168 26.31 25.44 -21.93
C THR A 168 24.80 25.51 -22.11
N ASN A 169 24.06 24.45 -21.75
CA ASN A 169 22.60 24.39 -21.86
C ASN A 169 21.86 24.78 -20.57
N PHE A 170 22.57 25.17 -19.50
CA PHE A 170 21.99 25.58 -18.23
C PHE A 170 22.28 27.06 -17.96
N ASN A 171 21.20 27.81 -17.75
CA ASN A 171 21.21 29.19 -17.25
C ASN A 171 19.85 29.41 -16.58
N LEU A 172 19.67 28.73 -15.45
CA LEU A 172 18.47 28.65 -14.65
C LEU A 172 18.37 29.87 -13.74
N SER A 173 17.26 30.59 -13.83
CA SER A 173 16.91 31.58 -12.80
C SER A 173 16.55 30.89 -11.49
N ASN A 174 16.56 31.64 -10.39
CA ASN A 174 16.11 31.13 -9.09
C ASN A 174 14.68 30.57 -9.16
N GLU A 175 13.77 31.21 -9.91
CA GLU A 175 12.41 30.70 -10.10
C GLU A 175 12.39 29.34 -10.82
N GLN A 176 13.23 29.16 -11.84
CA GLN A 176 13.33 27.89 -12.56
C GLN A 176 13.89 26.77 -11.67
N ILE A 177 14.81 27.09 -10.76
CA ILE A 177 15.31 26.14 -9.77
C ILE A 177 14.18 25.74 -8.78
N LEU A 178 13.35 26.68 -8.35
CA LEU A 178 12.17 26.39 -7.51
C LEU A 178 11.12 25.53 -8.23
N GLU A 179 10.90 25.75 -9.53
CA GLU A 179 10.06 24.86 -10.33
C GLU A 179 10.61 23.44 -10.40
N LEU A 180 11.94 23.27 -10.47
CA LEU A 180 12.57 21.96 -10.46
C LEU A 180 12.39 21.23 -9.13
N ILE A 181 12.47 21.94 -8.00
CA ILE A 181 12.17 21.38 -6.67
C ILE A 181 10.77 20.76 -6.66
N THR A 182 9.78 21.48 -7.22
CA THR A 182 8.40 21.00 -7.30
C THR A 182 8.27 19.77 -8.21
N LYS A 183 8.93 19.78 -9.37
CA LYS A 183 8.91 18.65 -10.33
C LYS A 183 9.62 17.41 -9.81
N LEU A 184 10.62 17.58 -8.95
CA LEU A 184 11.33 16.51 -8.26
C LEU A 184 10.53 15.96 -7.06
N GLY A 185 9.35 16.52 -6.76
CA GLY A 185 8.52 16.08 -5.64
C GLY A 185 9.12 16.41 -4.27
N LEU A 186 9.99 17.42 -4.20
CA LEU A 186 10.63 17.83 -2.95
C LEU A 186 9.66 18.72 -2.17
N ILE A 187 9.30 18.26 -0.96
CA ILE A 187 8.40 18.96 -0.04
C ILE A 187 9.15 19.49 1.18
N ASP A 188 8.56 20.45 1.89
CA ASP A 188 9.17 21.14 3.03
C ASP A 188 9.62 20.19 4.15
N GLU A 189 8.97 19.04 4.29
CA GLU A 189 9.32 18.02 5.30
C GLU A 189 10.71 17.40 5.08
N PHE A 190 11.21 17.42 3.84
CA PHE A 190 12.55 16.95 3.52
C PHE A 190 13.62 18.04 3.75
N ILE A 191 13.26 19.28 4.08
CA ILE A 191 14.23 20.34 4.29
C ILE A 191 15.06 20.06 5.55
N ASP A 192 16.38 19.97 5.38
CA ASP A 192 17.32 19.94 6.50
C ASP A 192 17.60 21.37 6.96
N SER A 193 16.82 21.81 7.96
CA SER A 193 16.89 23.14 8.54
C SER A 193 18.23 23.45 9.23
N ARG A 194 19.07 22.45 9.49
CA ARG A 194 20.42 22.66 10.09
C ARG A 194 21.37 23.34 9.10
N PHE A 195 21.17 23.09 7.80
CA PHE A 195 22.07 23.56 6.75
C PHE A 195 21.43 24.59 5.82
N SER A 196 20.10 24.58 5.69
CA SER A 196 19.37 25.51 4.82
C SER A 196 19.42 26.94 5.37
N VAL A 197 19.59 27.93 4.48
CA VAL A 197 19.64 29.35 4.80
C VAL A 197 18.61 30.10 3.96
N ASP A 198 17.57 30.56 4.65
CA ASP A 198 16.52 31.54 4.29
C ASP A 198 16.28 31.79 2.79
N VAL A 199 15.17 31.26 2.27
CA VAL A 199 14.47 31.84 1.12
C VAL A 199 13.03 32.09 1.57
N ASN A 200 12.56 33.34 1.47
CA ASN A 200 11.17 33.75 1.62
C ASN A 200 10.25 33.04 0.59
N ILE A 201 10.03 31.74 0.74
CA ILE A 201 9.07 30.93 -0.05
C ILE A 201 7.72 30.82 0.68
N LEU A 202 7.61 31.36 1.90
CA LEU A 202 6.38 31.33 2.70
C LEU A 202 5.96 32.72 3.16
N SER A 203 5.15 33.38 2.33
CA SER A 203 4.24 34.46 2.77
C SER A 203 2.84 34.02 2.32
N LYS A 204 1.76 33.95 3.10
CA LYS A 204 1.35 34.43 4.43
C LYS A 204 0.18 33.56 4.89
N LYS A 205 0.11 33.20 6.18
CA LYS A 205 -0.99 33.58 7.09
C LYS A 205 -0.77 33.04 8.51
N ASP A 206 -0.32 33.99 9.33
CA ASP A 206 -0.71 34.28 10.72
C ASP A 206 -0.42 33.27 11.85
N ILE A 207 0.64 33.62 12.57
CA ILE A 207 0.98 33.31 13.96
C ILE A 207 -0.13 33.79 14.91
N VAL A 208 -0.60 32.94 15.83
CA VAL A 208 -0.91 33.36 17.22
C VAL A 208 -0.62 32.21 18.23
N GLN A 209 0.42 32.47 19.04
CA GLN A 209 0.65 32.11 20.45
C GLN A 209 0.76 30.64 20.92
N ALA A 210 2.01 30.28 21.23
CA ALA A 210 2.51 29.78 22.52
C ALA A 210 1.55 29.00 23.45
N ASN A 211 1.91 27.75 23.75
CA ASN A 211 2.42 27.41 25.08
C ASN A 211 3.05 26.00 25.12
N SER A 212 3.92 25.85 26.10
CA SER A 212 4.93 24.83 26.36
C SER A 212 4.41 23.49 26.91
N GLU A 213 5.33 22.50 26.89
CA GLU A 213 5.40 21.26 27.69
C GLU A 213 4.65 20.01 27.20
N SER A 214 5.37 18.99 26.73
CA SER A 214 5.93 17.90 27.57
C SER A 214 6.39 16.71 26.70
N LEU A 215 7.56 16.16 27.05
CA LEU A 215 8.08 14.88 26.56
C LEU A 215 7.38 13.74 27.30
N THR A 216 6.68 12.84 26.58
CA THR A 216 6.45 11.47 27.05
C THR A 216 6.32 10.47 25.89
N SER A 217 7.32 9.56 25.83
CA SER A 217 7.27 8.15 25.42
C SER A 217 6.25 7.68 24.37
N ALA A 218 6.72 7.38 23.15
CA ALA A 218 6.06 6.45 22.23
C ALA A 218 6.70 5.03 22.34
N PRO A 219 5.94 3.94 22.16
CA PRO A 219 6.35 2.60 22.56
C PRO A 219 7.17 1.88 21.47
N LEU A 220 8.21 1.18 21.93
CA LEU A 220 9.15 0.28 21.23
C LEU A 220 8.52 -0.73 20.23
N LEU A 221 7.19 -0.87 20.23
CA LEU A 221 6.44 -1.85 19.42
C LEU A 221 6.27 -1.40 17.96
N ASP A 222 6.11 -0.09 17.71
CA ASP A 222 5.95 0.46 16.35
C ASP A 222 7.24 0.32 15.51
N ILE A 223 8.40 0.19 16.17
CA ILE A 223 9.73 0.09 15.53
C ILE A 223 9.98 -1.32 14.97
N LEU A 224 9.55 -2.37 15.68
CA LEU A 224 9.72 -3.75 15.20
C LEU A 224 8.86 -4.06 13.97
N ASP A 225 7.63 -3.53 13.91
CA ASP A 225 6.71 -3.78 12.79
C ASP A 225 7.13 -3.05 11.51
N THR A 226 7.90 -1.94 11.61
CA THR A 226 8.39 -1.21 10.44
C THR A 226 9.63 -1.86 9.80
N GLU A 227 10.54 -2.44 10.58
CA GLU A 227 11.71 -3.18 10.06
C GLU A 227 11.30 -4.49 9.37
N THR A 228 10.33 -5.23 9.96
CA THR A 228 9.84 -6.52 9.43
C THR A 228 9.21 -6.37 8.03
N GLU A 229 8.48 -5.28 7.78
CA GLU A 229 7.85 -5.02 6.47
C GLU A 229 8.83 -4.52 5.40
N LEU A 230 9.93 -3.88 5.79
CA LEU A 230 11.01 -3.48 4.87
C LEU A 230 11.73 -4.71 4.30
N ILE A 231 12.13 -5.62 5.19
CA ILE A 231 12.87 -6.84 4.83
C ILE A 231 12.04 -7.74 3.88
N LYS A 232 10.74 -7.88 4.15
CA LYS A 232 9.81 -8.65 3.29
C LYS A 232 9.73 -8.09 1.87
N ASN A 233 9.63 -6.78 1.73
CA ASN A 233 9.45 -6.10 0.44
C ASN A 233 10.76 -6.10 -0.37
N GLU A 234 11.90 -5.86 0.28
CA GLU A 234 13.22 -5.99 -0.35
C GLU A 234 13.48 -7.42 -0.83
N TYR A 235 13.12 -8.41 -0.01
CA TYR A 235 13.29 -9.82 -0.38
C TYR A 235 12.36 -10.23 -1.54
N TYR A 236 11.12 -9.74 -1.56
CA TYR A 236 10.22 -9.91 -2.72
C TYR A 236 10.83 -9.31 -4.00
N GLN A 237 11.30 -8.06 -3.93
CA GLN A 237 11.90 -7.37 -5.08
C GLN A 237 13.18 -8.07 -5.57
N PHE A 238 14.02 -8.56 -4.67
CA PHE A 238 15.20 -9.34 -5.03
C PHE A 238 14.83 -10.60 -5.83
N ILE A 239 13.79 -11.32 -5.40
CA ILE A 239 13.37 -12.53 -6.08
C ILE A 239 12.78 -12.19 -7.46
N ASP A 240 11.89 -11.22 -7.51
CA ASP A 240 11.21 -10.80 -8.74
C ASP A 240 12.18 -10.24 -9.80
N THR A 241 13.13 -9.41 -9.38
CA THR A 241 14.00 -8.67 -10.32
C THR A 241 15.31 -9.37 -10.63
N GLN A 242 15.79 -10.27 -9.76
CA GLN A 242 17.10 -10.93 -9.93
C GLN A 242 16.97 -12.44 -10.09
N VAL A 243 16.20 -13.10 -9.23
CA VAL A 243 16.15 -14.57 -9.20
C VAL A 243 15.35 -15.12 -10.36
N LEU A 244 14.12 -14.62 -10.55
CA LEU A 244 13.21 -15.15 -11.56
C LEU A 244 13.74 -14.93 -12.99
N PRO A 245 14.27 -13.74 -13.33
CA PRO A 245 14.97 -13.54 -14.60
C PRO A 245 16.20 -14.44 -14.77
N ALA A 246 16.96 -14.71 -13.70
CA ALA A 246 18.14 -15.57 -13.77
C ALA A 246 17.82 -17.05 -14.03
N ILE A 247 16.62 -17.52 -13.67
CA ILE A 247 16.14 -18.87 -14.01
C ILE A 247 15.31 -18.89 -15.30
N GLY A 248 15.33 -17.81 -16.08
CA GLY A 248 14.61 -17.70 -17.35
C GLY A 248 13.11 -17.50 -17.20
N LEU A 249 12.65 -17.14 -16.01
CA LEU A 249 11.26 -16.78 -15.73
C LEU A 249 11.10 -15.27 -15.83
N SER A 250 10.66 -14.82 -17.00
CA SER A 250 10.32 -13.41 -17.25
C SER A 250 8.82 -13.15 -17.24
N THR A 251 8.01 -14.20 -17.41
CA THR A 251 6.54 -14.15 -17.52
C THR A 251 5.95 -15.49 -17.02
N ASP A 252 4.65 -15.54 -16.73
CA ASP A 252 3.89 -16.77 -16.39
C ASP A 252 4.31 -17.50 -15.09
N TYR A 253 4.73 -16.75 -14.08
CA TYR A 253 4.90 -17.24 -12.70
C TYR A 253 4.14 -16.36 -11.71
N LYS A 254 3.98 -16.84 -10.48
CA LYS A 254 3.45 -16.03 -9.37
C LYS A 254 4.35 -16.19 -8.17
N LEU A 255 4.72 -15.08 -7.57
CA LEU A 255 5.63 -15.01 -6.45
C LEU A 255 4.90 -14.49 -5.21
N MET A 256 5.18 -15.08 -4.06
CA MET A 256 4.67 -14.63 -2.77
C MET A 256 5.79 -14.74 -1.74
N VAL A 257 5.92 -13.74 -0.86
CA VAL A 257 6.80 -13.79 0.31
C VAL A 257 5.95 -13.59 1.55
N VAL A 258 5.98 -14.56 2.47
CA VAL A 258 5.18 -14.55 3.70
C VAL A 258 6.07 -14.71 4.91
N TYR A 259 5.70 -14.09 6.02
CA TYR A 259 6.39 -14.31 7.29
C TYR A 259 6.14 -15.77 7.76
N TYR A 260 7.20 -16.50 8.10
CA TYR A 260 7.17 -17.94 8.37
C TYR A 260 6.18 -18.32 9.49
N LYS A 261 6.07 -17.48 10.53
CA LYS A 261 5.12 -17.65 11.63
C LYS A 261 3.65 -17.71 11.16
N TYR A 262 3.36 -17.12 10.00
CA TYR A 262 2.04 -17.16 9.37
C TYR A 262 1.94 -18.25 8.30
N PHE A 263 3.05 -18.75 7.75
CA PHE A 263 3.03 -19.79 6.71
C PHE A 263 2.25 -21.04 7.14
N GLU A 264 2.57 -21.65 8.29
CA GLU A 264 1.89 -22.88 8.74
C GLU A 264 0.39 -22.63 9.02
N LYS A 265 0.04 -21.41 9.45
CA LYS A 265 -1.35 -21.00 9.70
C LYS A 265 -2.13 -20.71 8.41
N ILE A 266 -1.45 -20.25 7.37
CA ILE A 266 -2.02 -19.97 6.03
C ILE A 266 -2.15 -21.27 5.23
N MET A 267 -1.18 -22.19 5.36
CA MET A 267 -1.02 -23.35 4.47
C MET A 267 -1.46 -24.70 5.07
N ASP A 268 -1.71 -24.78 6.39
CA ASP A 268 -2.18 -25.98 7.12
C ASP A 268 -1.24 -27.21 7.04
N PHE A 269 0.05 -27.00 6.76
CA PHE A 269 1.10 -28.03 6.93
C PHE A 269 2.45 -27.39 7.30
N PRO A 270 3.31 -28.11 8.06
CA PRO A 270 4.61 -27.59 8.47
C PRO A 270 5.68 -27.71 7.39
N LEU A 271 6.55 -26.70 7.28
CA LEU A 271 7.76 -26.78 6.46
C LEU A 271 8.88 -27.55 7.21
N PRO A 272 9.78 -28.25 6.50
CA PRO A 272 10.88 -29.02 7.10
C PRO A 272 12.03 -28.15 7.63
N PHE A 273 11.92 -26.82 7.54
CA PHE A 273 12.90 -25.83 7.98
C PHE A 273 12.20 -24.68 8.70
N VAL A 274 12.95 -23.87 9.44
CA VAL A 274 12.50 -22.59 10.00
C VAL A 274 13.22 -21.45 9.28
N SER A 275 12.52 -20.35 9.05
CA SER A 275 13.03 -19.14 8.40
C SER A 275 12.29 -17.93 8.96
N GLU A 276 12.77 -16.71 8.74
CA GLU A 276 11.98 -15.51 9.04
C GLU A 276 10.89 -15.29 7.98
N TYR A 277 11.27 -15.39 6.70
CA TYR A 277 10.35 -15.32 5.56
C TYR A 277 10.39 -16.58 4.71
N VAL A 278 9.26 -16.89 4.07
CA VAL A 278 9.12 -18.01 3.14
C VAL A 278 8.65 -17.49 1.81
N THR A 279 9.35 -17.89 0.77
CA THR A 279 8.96 -17.64 -0.61
C THR A 279 8.13 -18.80 -1.14
N ILE A 280 7.06 -18.48 -1.87
CA ILE A 280 6.23 -19.41 -2.62
C ILE A 280 6.26 -18.95 -4.07
N LEU A 281 6.77 -19.81 -4.94
CA LEU A 281 6.80 -19.57 -6.38
C LEU A 281 5.90 -20.59 -7.06
N GLN A 282 4.84 -20.11 -7.71
CA GLN A 282 4.00 -20.91 -8.59
C GLN A 282 4.43 -20.71 -10.04
N VAL A 283 4.79 -21.80 -10.73
CA VAL A 283 5.21 -21.79 -12.12
C VAL A 283 4.98 -23.16 -12.74
N LYS A 284 4.65 -23.22 -14.04
CA LYS A 284 4.50 -24.50 -14.75
C LYS A 284 5.79 -25.32 -14.67
N ASN A 285 5.64 -26.62 -14.38
CA ASN A 285 6.77 -27.54 -14.18
C ASN A 285 7.72 -27.08 -13.06
N ALA A 286 7.20 -26.56 -11.95
CA ALA A 286 8.02 -25.99 -10.86
C ALA A 286 9.18 -26.89 -10.42
N SER A 287 8.96 -28.21 -10.45
CA SER A 287 9.97 -29.23 -10.15
C SER A 287 11.27 -29.11 -10.96
N SER A 288 11.25 -28.56 -12.19
CA SER A 288 12.44 -28.39 -13.03
C SER A 288 13.37 -27.28 -12.55
N TYR A 289 12.86 -26.30 -11.80
CA TYR A 289 13.64 -25.17 -11.28
C TYR A 289 14.29 -25.47 -9.93
N ILE A 290 13.87 -26.53 -9.25
CA ILE A 290 14.34 -26.90 -7.90
C ILE A 290 15.87 -26.99 -7.87
N HIS A 291 16.49 -27.73 -8.78
CA HIS A 291 17.95 -27.92 -8.74
C HIS A 291 18.71 -26.61 -9.00
N THR A 292 18.25 -25.82 -9.96
CA THR A 292 18.86 -24.52 -10.31
C THR A 292 18.77 -23.54 -9.14
N LEU A 293 17.60 -23.43 -8.50
CA LEU A 293 17.40 -22.56 -7.34
C LEU A 293 18.16 -23.08 -6.12
N LYS A 294 18.24 -24.40 -5.91
CA LYS A 294 19.08 -24.99 -4.86
C LYS A 294 20.55 -24.59 -5.02
N ASN A 295 21.07 -24.58 -6.25
CA ASN A 295 22.44 -24.17 -6.55
C ASN A 295 22.64 -22.65 -6.46
N LEU A 296 21.65 -21.85 -6.90
CA LEU A 296 21.68 -20.39 -6.88
C LEU A 296 21.69 -19.83 -5.46
N PHE A 297 20.89 -20.43 -4.57
CA PHE A 297 20.76 -20.02 -3.18
C PHE A 297 21.65 -20.81 -2.22
N ASN A 298 22.25 -21.91 -2.69
CA ASN A 298 22.97 -22.89 -1.88
C ASN A 298 22.13 -23.43 -0.69
N LYS A 299 20.83 -23.68 -0.95
CA LYS A 299 19.76 -23.89 0.05
C LYS A 299 18.72 -24.87 -0.47
N ASP A 300 18.06 -25.65 0.39
CA ASP A 300 16.98 -26.54 -0.04
C ASP A 300 15.75 -25.78 -0.53
N VAL A 301 15.26 -26.16 -1.71
CA VAL A 301 13.99 -25.76 -2.30
C VAL A 301 13.07 -26.99 -2.32
N ILE A 302 11.85 -26.84 -1.82
CA ILE A 302 10.88 -27.94 -1.70
C ILE A 302 9.74 -27.78 -2.70
N SER A 303 9.18 -28.91 -3.15
CA SER A 303 7.97 -28.93 -3.98
C SER A 303 6.75 -29.05 -3.08
N LEU A 304 5.80 -28.11 -3.21
CA LEU A 304 4.51 -28.17 -2.53
C LEU A 304 3.44 -28.82 -3.43
N SER A 305 3.61 -28.72 -4.75
CA SER A 305 2.83 -29.44 -5.77
C SER A 305 3.66 -29.57 -7.07
N SER A 306 3.05 -30.01 -8.18
CA SER A 306 3.69 -30.06 -9.51
C SER A 306 4.10 -28.68 -10.04
N ASP A 307 3.41 -27.62 -9.58
CA ASP A 307 3.56 -26.26 -10.10
C ASP A 307 3.86 -25.24 -9.01
N VAL A 308 4.16 -25.68 -7.79
CA VAL A 308 4.49 -24.79 -6.67
C VAL A 308 5.72 -25.30 -5.94
N ILE A 309 6.71 -24.41 -5.79
CA ILE A 309 7.91 -24.63 -5.00
C ILE A 309 8.10 -23.54 -3.95
N SER A 310 8.83 -23.85 -2.88
CA SER A 310 9.02 -22.95 -1.76
C SER A 310 10.42 -23.07 -1.14
N TRP A 311 10.93 -21.98 -0.58
CA TRP A 311 12.20 -21.90 0.14
C TRP A 311 12.19 -20.77 1.19
N GLY A 312 13.10 -20.82 2.16
CA GLY A 312 13.27 -19.80 3.19
C GLY A 312 14.26 -18.69 2.83
N GLU A 313 14.06 -17.51 3.39
CA GLU A 313 15.06 -16.42 3.53
C GLU A 313 16.13 -16.82 4.58
N GLY A 314 17.35 -16.27 4.52
CA GLY A 314 18.39 -16.65 5.50
C GLY A 314 18.85 -18.12 5.47
N ASP A 315 19.85 -18.48 6.29
CA ASP A 315 20.45 -19.84 6.30
C ASP A 315 19.53 -20.88 6.99
N PHE A 316 19.70 -22.16 6.65
CA PHE A 316 18.86 -23.24 7.20
C PHE A 316 19.07 -23.42 8.70
N GLU A 317 18.01 -23.22 9.49
CA GLU A 317 17.93 -23.71 10.86
C GLU A 317 16.99 -24.93 10.96
N PRO A 318 17.48 -26.10 11.40
CA PRO A 318 16.60 -27.25 11.65
C PRO A 318 15.68 -26.96 12.85
N LYS A 319 14.41 -27.40 12.76
CA LYS A 319 13.40 -27.23 13.83
C LYS A 319 13.91 -27.79 15.18
N TYR A 320 14.26 -26.92 16.11
CA TYR A 320 14.36 -27.24 17.53
C TYR A 320 13.02 -26.94 18.23
N SER A 321 12.47 -27.93 18.92
CA SER A 321 11.30 -27.76 19.79
C SER A 321 11.72 -27.56 21.25
N PRO A 322 11.17 -26.54 21.93
CA PRO A 322 10.86 -26.67 23.34
C PRO A 322 9.43 -26.23 23.69
N ASN A 323 8.75 -27.11 24.42
CA ASN A 323 7.52 -26.85 25.18
C ASN A 323 7.70 -25.73 26.21
N VAL A 324 6.64 -24.95 26.52
CA VAL A 324 6.18 -24.66 27.91
C VAL A 324 4.72 -24.16 27.89
N ARG A 325 3.92 -24.71 28.83
CA ARG A 325 2.53 -24.37 29.21
C ARG A 325 2.48 -23.30 30.31
N GLN A 326 1.35 -22.58 30.45
CA GLN A 326 0.54 -22.32 31.68
C GLN A 326 -0.43 -21.13 31.40
N ASN A 327 -1.77 -21.26 31.41
CA ASN A 327 -2.80 -21.57 32.42
C ASN A 327 -3.41 -20.36 33.19
N SER A 328 -4.72 -20.12 32.95
CA SER A 328 -5.85 -19.79 33.89
C SER A 328 -5.85 -18.45 34.67
N GLN A 329 -6.94 -17.72 35.00
CA GLN A 329 -8.42 -17.71 34.78
C GLN A 329 -9.02 -16.40 35.46
N PRO A 330 -10.36 -16.13 35.48
CA PRO A 330 -11.00 -14.78 35.37
C PRO A 330 -11.79 -14.27 36.61
N MET A 331 -12.45 -13.09 36.52
CA MET A 331 -13.75 -12.63 37.16
C MET A 331 -13.92 -11.07 37.07
N ALA A 332 -15.06 -10.36 37.16
CA ALA A 332 -16.49 -10.48 36.79
C ALA A 332 -17.26 -9.14 37.11
N HIS A 333 -18.36 -8.84 36.38
CA HIS A 333 -19.51 -7.90 36.63
C HIS A 333 -19.30 -6.35 36.55
N THR A 334 -20.22 -5.47 36.09
CA THR A 334 -21.71 -5.43 36.14
C THR A 334 -22.32 -4.49 35.07
N VAL A 335 -23.60 -4.73 34.74
CA VAL A 335 -24.51 -4.12 33.73
C VAL A 335 -25.15 -2.80 34.19
N GLN A 336 -25.49 -1.89 33.24
CA GLN A 336 -26.67 -1.02 33.34
C GLN A 336 -27.41 -0.87 31.99
N LYS A 337 -28.76 -0.98 32.07
CA LYS A 337 -29.77 -0.90 31.00
C LYS A 337 -30.23 0.56 30.77
N TRP A 338 -31.07 0.76 29.75
CA TRP A 338 -32.36 1.52 29.63
C TRP A 338 -32.49 1.83 28.11
N GLY A 339 -33.62 1.80 27.39
CA GLY A 339 -35.06 1.61 27.61
C GLY A 339 -35.75 1.93 26.26
N GLU A 340 -36.88 1.30 25.97
CA GLU A 340 -37.50 1.13 24.64
C GLU A 340 -38.32 2.31 24.05
N LEU A 341 -38.27 2.39 22.71
CA LEU A 341 -39.34 2.60 21.69
C LEU A 341 -40.23 3.88 21.67
N THR A 342 -40.28 4.54 20.49
CA THR A 342 -41.53 4.76 19.72
C THR A 342 -41.27 5.22 18.25
N LYS A 343 -42.22 4.87 17.37
CA LYS A 343 -42.21 4.83 15.89
C LYS A 343 -42.36 6.19 15.15
N GLN A 344 -41.60 6.39 14.07
CA GLN A 344 -42.09 6.80 12.73
C GLN A 344 -40.97 6.63 11.68
N CYS A 345 -41.31 6.24 10.44
CA CYS A 345 -40.36 5.88 9.38
C CYS A 345 -39.64 7.11 8.78
N ASN A 346 -38.80 7.77 9.59
CA ASN A 346 -37.76 8.66 9.13
C ASN A 346 -36.55 7.79 8.76
N ILE A 347 -35.80 8.14 7.71
CA ILE A 347 -34.47 7.54 7.51
C ILE A 347 -33.65 8.01 8.70
N GLU A 348 -33.51 7.16 9.72
CA GLU A 348 -32.75 7.46 10.93
C GLU A 348 -31.33 7.82 10.52
N GLU A 349 -30.90 9.00 10.95
CA GLU A 349 -29.54 9.47 10.78
C GLU A 349 -28.61 8.56 11.58
N ILE A 350 -27.63 7.96 10.89
CA ILE A 350 -26.60 7.17 11.55
C ILE A 350 -25.62 8.14 12.20
N ILE A 351 -25.23 7.88 13.44
CA ILE A 351 -24.19 8.66 14.12
C ILE A 351 -22.98 7.74 14.23
N LEU A 352 -21.81 8.22 13.76
CA LEU A 352 -20.57 7.49 13.93
C LEU A 352 -20.28 7.33 15.44
N PRO A 353 -20.01 6.11 15.96
CA PRO A 353 -19.79 5.92 17.38
C PRO A 353 -18.67 6.81 17.91
N SER A 354 -18.88 7.46 19.06
CA SER A 354 -17.94 8.48 19.58
C SER A 354 -16.50 7.96 19.69
N TRP A 355 -16.33 6.71 20.14
CA TRP A 355 -15.00 6.12 20.29
C TRP A 355 -14.22 6.04 18.97
N ILE A 356 -14.89 5.77 17.85
CA ILE A 356 -14.20 5.66 16.54
C ILE A 356 -14.10 7.03 15.89
N ASP A 357 -15.09 7.89 16.06
CA ASP A 357 -15.07 9.29 15.62
C ASP A 357 -13.89 10.04 16.27
N GLU A 358 -13.78 9.98 17.59
CA GLU A 358 -12.66 10.55 18.34
C GLU A 358 -11.31 9.94 17.90
N TYR A 359 -11.25 8.61 17.74
CA TYR A 359 -10.01 7.95 17.34
C TYR A 359 -9.54 8.39 15.96
N ILE A 360 -10.41 8.37 14.95
CA ILE A 360 -9.98 8.71 13.58
C ILE A 360 -9.66 10.19 13.44
N PHE A 361 -10.46 11.10 14.01
CA PHE A 361 -10.24 12.54 13.84
C PHE A 361 -9.16 13.10 14.75
N ASN A 362 -9.09 12.68 16.02
CA ASN A 362 -8.16 13.26 16.99
C ASN A 362 -6.85 12.50 17.08
N GLU A 363 -6.89 11.16 17.08
CA GLU A 363 -5.67 10.34 17.25
C GLU A 363 -5.00 10.05 15.90
N LEU A 364 -5.78 9.71 14.85
CA LEU A 364 -5.26 9.42 13.51
C LEU A 364 -5.22 10.64 12.58
N ASN A 365 -5.67 11.81 13.05
CA ASN A 365 -5.65 13.08 12.32
C ASN A 365 -6.36 13.03 10.96
N ALA A 366 -7.48 12.30 10.88
CA ALA A 366 -8.30 12.21 9.69
C ALA A 366 -8.87 13.59 9.29
N GLN A 367 -9.03 13.82 7.99
CA GLN A 367 -9.49 15.11 7.46
C GLN A 367 -10.70 14.94 6.55
N TYR A 368 -11.77 15.68 6.82
CA TYR A 368 -12.93 15.73 5.93
C TYR A 368 -12.67 16.70 4.78
N LYS A 369 -12.38 16.16 3.59
CA LYS A 369 -12.15 16.92 2.35
C LYS A 369 -12.68 16.13 1.13
N PRO A 370 -13.99 16.17 0.84
CA PRO A 370 -14.57 15.40 -0.25
C PRO A 370 -14.05 15.83 -1.63
N SER A 371 -13.62 14.87 -2.44
CA SER A 371 -13.19 15.08 -3.83
C SER A 371 -13.58 13.89 -4.71
N TYR A 372 -14.55 14.09 -5.60
CA TYR A 372 -15.09 13.01 -6.43
C TYR A 372 -14.12 12.48 -7.50
N THR A 373 -13.12 13.27 -7.88
CA THR A 373 -12.17 12.92 -8.96
C THR A 373 -10.85 12.31 -8.45
N ARG A 374 -10.37 12.70 -7.25
CA ARG A 374 -9.10 12.18 -6.71
C ARG A 374 -9.24 10.79 -6.09
N PHE A 375 -10.37 10.54 -5.42
CA PHE A 375 -10.62 9.30 -4.65
C PHE A 375 -11.51 8.29 -5.40
N SER A 376 -11.69 8.47 -6.72
CA SER A 376 -12.29 7.45 -7.59
C SER A 376 -11.35 6.27 -7.87
N TYR A 377 -10.07 6.44 -7.51
CA TYR A 377 -9.01 5.45 -7.60
C TYR A 377 -8.17 5.51 -6.31
N ASN A 378 -8.04 4.38 -5.62
CA ASN A 378 -7.55 4.37 -4.23
C ASN A 378 -6.25 3.60 -4.02
N LEU A 379 -5.74 2.91 -5.04
CA LEU A 379 -4.50 2.12 -4.95
C LEU A 379 -3.24 2.98 -4.80
N ASP A 380 -3.26 4.24 -5.23
CA ASP A 380 -2.11 5.15 -5.24
C ASP A 380 -2.15 6.22 -4.14
N LEU A 381 -3.08 6.13 -3.18
CA LEU A 381 -3.17 7.10 -2.10
C LEU A 381 -1.91 7.03 -1.22
N ASN A 382 -1.26 8.18 -1.08
CA ASN A 382 -0.18 8.34 -0.12
C ASN A 382 -0.72 8.44 1.32
N LYS A 383 0.19 8.48 2.31
CA LYS A 383 -0.17 8.49 3.74
C LYS A 383 -1.13 9.63 4.12
N ASP A 384 -0.97 10.82 3.57
CA ASP A 384 -1.83 11.97 3.90
C ASP A 384 -3.16 11.93 3.15
N GLU A 385 -3.15 11.44 1.92
CA GLU A 385 -4.38 11.19 1.16
C GLU A 385 -5.22 10.08 1.79
N CYS A 386 -4.58 9.06 2.40
CA CYS A 386 -5.26 8.07 3.21
C CYS A 386 -5.93 8.68 4.46
N LYS A 387 -5.36 9.73 5.08
CA LYS A 387 -6.03 10.46 6.18
C LYS A 387 -7.23 11.26 5.70
N ILE A 388 -7.18 11.81 4.49
CA ILE A 388 -8.34 12.46 3.87
C ILE A 388 -9.42 11.42 3.56
N TYR A 389 -9.03 10.27 3.02
CA TYR A 389 -9.94 9.17 2.75
C TYR A 389 -10.61 8.68 4.04
N LEU A 390 -9.82 8.52 5.10
CA LEU A 390 -10.27 8.14 6.44
C LEU A 390 -11.25 9.18 7.04
N GLY A 391 -11.08 10.47 6.78
CA GLY A 391 -11.99 11.50 7.31
C GLY A 391 -13.26 11.71 6.48
N THR A 392 -13.27 11.23 5.23
CA THR A 392 -14.34 11.52 4.25
C THR A 392 -15.16 10.29 3.88
N TYR A 393 -14.50 9.21 3.46
CA TYR A 393 -15.16 8.05 2.88
C TYR A 393 -15.35 6.94 3.91
N PHE A 394 -14.43 6.77 4.87
CA PHE A 394 -14.60 5.79 5.95
C PHE A 394 -15.92 5.94 6.72
N PRO A 395 -16.37 7.14 7.15
CA PRO A 395 -17.67 7.28 7.82
C PRO A 395 -18.85 6.89 6.92
N ARG A 396 -18.81 7.23 5.62
CA ARG A 396 -19.84 6.86 4.65
C ARG A 396 -19.91 5.35 4.48
N SER A 397 -18.76 4.73 4.24
CA SER A 397 -18.53 3.30 4.19
C SER A 397 -19.02 2.57 5.45
N PHE A 398 -18.77 3.13 6.63
CA PHE A 398 -19.30 2.63 7.89
C PHE A 398 -20.83 2.62 7.91
N ALA A 399 -21.48 3.70 7.51
CA ALA A 399 -22.94 3.76 7.45
C ALA A 399 -23.54 2.78 6.44
N GLU A 400 -22.88 2.59 5.30
CA GLU A 400 -23.29 1.64 4.26
C GLU A 400 -23.22 0.19 4.78
N GLY A 401 -22.08 -0.17 5.40
CA GLY A 401 -21.89 -1.47 6.04
C GLY A 401 -22.87 -1.69 7.19
N TYR A 402 -23.01 -0.72 8.09
CA TYR A 402 -23.94 -0.79 9.21
C TYR A 402 -25.38 -0.99 8.74
N MET A 403 -25.88 -0.16 7.82
CA MET A 403 -27.25 -0.29 7.30
C MET A 403 -27.48 -1.65 6.64
N SER A 404 -26.51 -2.13 5.85
CA SER A 404 -26.55 -3.39 5.13
C SER A 404 -26.62 -4.59 6.07
N PHE A 405 -25.66 -4.70 6.99
CA PHE A 405 -25.57 -5.86 7.87
C PHE A 405 -26.54 -5.80 9.04
N ASN A 406 -26.94 -4.61 9.51
CA ASN A 406 -28.01 -4.49 10.50
C ASN A 406 -29.35 -5.01 9.99
N ALA A 407 -29.60 -4.91 8.68
CA ALA A 407 -30.79 -5.49 8.05
C ALA A 407 -30.68 -7.02 7.89
N VAL A 408 -29.51 -7.53 7.51
CA VAL A 408 -29.23 -8.97 7.42
C VAL A 408 -29.35 -9.64 8.80
N LEU A 409 -28.74 -9.03 9.81
CA LEU A 409 -28.75 -9.49 11.20
C LEU A 409 -30.07 -9.20 11.94
N HIS A 410 -31.08 -8.65 11.26
CA HIS A 410 -32.43 -8.60 11.82
C HIS A 410 -33.08 -9.99 11.81
N ASP A 411 -32.66 -10.87 10.91
CA ASP A 411 -33.17 -12.23 10.82
C ASP A 411 -32.72 -13.09 12.01
N ASP A 412 -33.70 -13.67 12.73
CA ASP A 412 -33.46 -14.48 13.92
C ASP A 412 -32.69 -15.77 13.64
N SER A 413 -32.88 -16.37 12.45
CA SER A 413 -32.21 -17.61 12.08
C SER A 413 -30.72 -17.38 11.81
N ILE A 414 -30.36 -16.27 11.15
CA ILE A 414 -28.98 -15.85 10.97
C ILE A 414 -28.33 -15.54 12.31
N ARG A 415 -28.98 -14.74 13.17
CA ARG A 415 -28.45 -14.45 14.50
C ARG A 415 -28.23 -15.70 15.33
N SER A 416 -29.21 -16.59 15.40
CA SER A 416 -29.11 -17.85 16.15
C SER A 416 -27.95 -18.72 15.65
N THR A 417 -27.77 -18.77 14.33
CA THR A 417 -26.64 -19.46 13.71
C THR A 417 -25.30 -18.87 14.16
N LEU A 418 -25.14 -17.54 14.10
CA LEU A 418 -23.92 -16.86 14.51
C LEU A 418 -23.68 -16.99 16.03
N GLU A 419 -24.73 -16.91 16.84
CA GLU A 419 -24.67 -17.12 18.29
C GLU A 419 -24.24 -18.55 18.66
N SER A 420 -24.53 -19.55 17.82
CA SER A 420 -24.08 -20.93 18.03
C SER A 420 -22.60 -21.15 17.70
N LYS A 421 -22.00 -20.32 16.84
CA LYS A 421 -20.60 -20.47 16.41
C LYS A 421 -19.64 -19.85 17.41
N SER A 422 -18.50 -20.49 17.67
CA SER A 422 -17.43 -19.90 18.49
C SER A 422 -16.57 -18.91 17.71
N VAL A 423 -16.38 -19.18 16.41
CA VAL A 423 -15.57 -18.38 15.49
C VAL A 423 -16.42 -17.96 14.31
N ILE A 424 -16.37 -16.67 13.98
CA ILE A 424 -16.98 -16.11 12.77
C ILE A 424 -15.85 -15.80 11.77
N LYS A 425 -15.94 -16.30 10.55
CA LYS A 425 -14.95 -16.08 9.49
C LYS A 425 -15.47 -15.07 8.46
N ILE A 426 -14.70 -14.02 8.22
CA ILE A 426 -15.03 -12.96 7.28
C ILE A 426 -13.89 -12.79 6.29
N LEU A 427 -14.24 -12.70 5.01
CA LEU A 427 -13.36 -12.17 3.98
C LEU A 427 -13.84 -10.76 3.63
N ASP A 428 -12.97 -9.77 3.72
CA ASP A 428 -13.22 -8.39 3.32
C ASP A 428 -12.29 -8.01 2.16
N PHE A 429 -12.84 -7.98 0.96
CA PHE A 429 -12.11 -7.78 -0.29
C PHE A 429 -12.27 -6.34 -0.80
N GLY A 430 -11.15 -5.66 -1.01
CA GLY A 430 -11.11 -4.20 -1.19
C GLY A 430 -11.45 -3.47 0.11
N CYS A 431 -10.88 -3.94 1.23
CA CYS A 431 -11.26 -3.48 2.57
C CYS A 431 -10.86 -2.03 2.86
N GLY A 432 -9.93 -1.45 2.10
CA GLY A 432 -9.45 -0.08 2.26
C GLY A 432 -9.03 0.22 3.70
N THR A 433 -9.55 1.33 4.22
CA THR A 433 -9.32 1.74 5.62
C THR A 433 -10.27 1.08 6.61
N GLY A 434 -11.17 0.21 6.16
CA GLY A 434 -12.02 -0.62 7.01
C GLY A 434 -13.42 -0.08 7.33
N GLY A 435 -13.92 0.93 6.61
CA GLY A 435 -15.21 1.54 6.93
C GLY A 435 -16.35 0.51 6.98
N GLU A 436 -16.49 -0.30 5.93
CA GLU A 436 -17.55 -1.29 5.81
C GLU A 436 -17.46 -2.40 6.85
N ILE A 437 -16.27 -2.95 7.11
CA ILE A 437 -16.09 -3.99 8.13
C ILE A 437 -16.34 -3.44 9.53
N LEU A 438 -15.98 -2.20 9.84
CA LEU A 438 -16.34 -1.59 11.12
C LEU A 438 -17.85 -1.33 11.23
N GLY A 439 -18.51 -0.99 10.12
CA GLY A 439 -19.98 -0.93 10.05
C GLY A 439 -20.63 -2.30 10.31
N PHE A 440 -20.07 -3.37 9.74
CA PHE A 440 -20.46 -4.74 10.03
C PHE A 440 -20.29 -5.07 11.51
N LEU A 441 -19.12 -4.81 12.09
CA LEU A 441 -18.82 -5.11 13.49
C LEU A 441 -19.77 -4.38 14.43
N HIS A 442 -20.11 -3.12 14.13
CA HIS A 442 -21.10 -2.37 14.90
C HIS A 442 -22.51 -2.97 14.80
N ALA A 443 -22.92 -3.41 13.60
CA ALA A 443 -24.20 -4.12 13.43
C ALA A 443 -24.20 -5.45 14.20
N PHE A 444 -23.07 -6.17 14.18
CA PHE A 444 -22.87 -7.42 14.90
C PHE A 444 -23.02 -7.22 16.41
N GLU A 445 -22.31 -6.26 17.00
CA GLU A 445 -22.43 -5.89 18.42
C GLU A 445 -23.87 -5.56 18.83
N ASN A 446 -24.60 -4.84 17.98
CA ASN A 446 -25.97 -4.42 18.27
C ASN A 446 -26.98 -5.57 18.21
N ARG A 447 -26.67 -6.67 17.52
CA ARG A 447 -27.66 -7.71 17.17
C ARG A 447 -27.35 -9.08 17.75
N VAL A 448 -26.08 -9.46 17.84
CA VAL A 448 -25.59 -10.78 18.28
C VAL A 448 -25.16 -10.69 19.74
N LYS A 449 -25.88 -11.37 20.64
CA LYS A 449 -25.71 -11.23 22.10
C LYS A 449 -24.67 -12.20 22.68
N ALA A 450 -23.54 -12.35 22.00
CA ALA A 450 -22.47 -13.23 22.44
C ALA A 450 -21.11 -12.70 21.96
N ASN A 451 -20.13 -12.68 22.86
CA ASN A 451 -18.76 -12.32 22.52
C ASN A 451 -18.17 -13.41 21.62
N LYS A 452 -17.72 -13.03 20.42
CA LYS A 452 -17.14 -13.95 19.45
C LYS A 452 -15.67 -13.66 19.19
N LEU A 453 -14.97 -14.71 18.79
CA LEU A 453 -13.75 -14.58 18.00
C LEU A 453 -14.16 -14.37 16.54
N ILE A 454 -13.77 -13.24 15.97
CA ILE A 454 -14.06 -12.90 14.58
C ILE A 454 -12.73 -12.90 13.83
N LYS A 455 -12.57 -13.81 12.88
CA LYS A 455 -11.39 -13.89 12.01
C LYS A 455 -11.68 -13.15 10.72
N VAL A 456 -10.95 -12.09 10.45
CA VAL A 456 -11.10 -11.26 9.26
C VAL A 456 -9.87 -11.44 8.39
N ILE A 457 -10.08 -11.81 7.12
CA ILE A 457 -9.06 -11.69 6.08
C ILE A 457 -9.36 -10.42 5.30
N GLY A 458 -8.53 -9.39 5.46
CA GLY A 458 -8.66 -8.13 4.75
C GLY A 458 -7.72 -8.08 3.54
N ILE A 459 -8.26 -7.87 2.35
CA ILE A 459 -7.47 -7.77 1.11
C ILE A 459 -7.64 -6.38 0.53
N ASP A 460 -6.55 -5.71 0.22
CA ASP A 460 -6.54 -4.42 -0.48
C ASP A 460 -5.20 -4.22 -1.19
N GLY A 461 -5.16 -3.41 -2.24
CA GLY A 461 -3.89 -3.09 -2.90
C GLY A 461 -3.14 -1.93 -2.25
N ASN A 462 -3.80 -1.12 -1.41
CA ASN A 462 -3.16 0.01 -0.73
C ASN A 462 -2.69 -0.37 0.68
N GLN A 463 -1.38 -0.53 0.85
CA GLN A 463 -0.76 -0.85 2.15
C GLN A 463 -0.98 0.23 3.23
N ASN A 464 -1.06 1.51 2.87
CA ASN A 464 -1.33 2.58 3.83
C ASN A 464 -2.75 2.48 4.41
N SER A 465 -3.71 2.09 3.57
CA SER A 465 -5.08 1.83 3.99
C SER A 465 -5.16 0.62 4.94
N LEU A 466 -4.45 -0.47 4.62
CA LEU A 466 -4.38 -1.66 5.47
C LEU A 466 -3.79 -1.35 6.86
N ARG A 467 -2.74 -0.53 6.93
CA ARG A 467 -2.15 -0.07 8.21
C ARG A 467 -3.14 0.72 9.05
N LEU A 468 -3.98 1.56 8.43
CA LEU A 468 -5.04 2.27 9.14
C LEU A 468 -6.11 1.31 9.65
N LEU A 469 -6.52 0.32 8.83
CA LEU A 469 -7.44 -0.74 9.25
C LEU A 469 -6.89 -1.51 10.47
N GLU A 470 -5.61 -1.91 10.47
CA GLU A 470 -4.96 -2.58 11.60
C GLU A 470 -5.02 -1.74 12.88
N LYS A 471 -4.70 -0.45 12.79
CA LYS A 471 -4.80 0.49 13.92
C LYS A 471 -6.21 0.62 14.46
N ILE A 472 -7.20 0.67 13.57
CA ILE A 472 -8.62 0.79 13.95
C ILE A 472 -9.12 -0.52 14.59
N ILE A 473 -8.72 -1.68 14.08
CA ILE A 473 -9.05 -2.97 14.68
C ILE A 473 -8.35 -3.16 16.04
N GLY A 474 -7.09 -2.72 16.18
CA GLY A 474 -6.41 -2.69 17.47
C GLY A 474 -7.19 -1.86 18.50
N ARG A 475 -7.66 -0.67 18.10
CA ARG A 475 -8.51 0.19 18.94
C ARG A 475 -9.85 -0.47 19.24
N TYR A 476 -10.50 -1.09 18.26
CA TYR A 476 -11.75 -1.83 18.44
C TYR A 476 -11.59 -2.94 19.49
N ASN A 477 -10.54 -3.78 19.37
CA ASN A 477 -10.26 -4.89 20.28
C ASN A 477 -10.01 -4.43 21.72
N SER A 478 -9.44 -3.25 21.93
CA SER A 478 -9.22 -2.69 23.27
C SER A 478 -10.52 -2.45 24.06
N ARG A 479 -11.68 -2.42 23.39
CA ARG A 479 -13.01 -2.24 24.01
C ARG A 479 -13.58 -3.53 24.62
N GLY A 480 -13.04 -4.70 24.28
CA GLY A 480 -13.32 -5.98 24.95
C GLY A 480 -14.70 -6.62 24.73
N GLN A 481 -15.50 -6.16 23.75
CA GLN A 481 -16.81 -6.76 23.44
C GLN A 481 -16.67 -8.01 22.56
N ASN A 482 -16.10 -7.87 21.38
CA ASN A 482 -15.65 -8.98 20.54
C ASN A 482 -14.13 -8.92 20.37
N HIS A 483 -13.53 -10.02 19.95
CA HIS A 483 -12.13 -10.04 19.56
C HIS A 483 -12.00 -10.33 18.08
N VAL A 484 -11.36 -9.41 17.36
CA VAL A 484 -11.09 -9.51 15.94
C VAL A 484 -9.62 -9.93 15.73
N GLU A 485 -9.42 -11.12 15.17
CA GLU A 485 -8.14 -11.53 14.59
C GLU A 485 -8.12 -11.08 13.12
N LEU A 486 -7.42 -9.98 12.84
CA LEU A 486 -7.25 -9.46 11.48
C LEU A 486 -5.98 -10.04 10.85
N SER A 487 -6.12 -10.59 9.65
CA SER A 487 -5.02 -10.94 8.75
C SER A 487 -5.15 -10.10 7.49
N VAL A 488 -4.20 -9.18 7.27
CA VAL A 488 -4.17 -8.38 6.03
C VAL A 488 -3.35 -9.05 4.95
N ALA A 489 -3.81 -8.97 3.71
CA ALA A 489 -3.09 -9.43 2.54
C ALA A 489 -3.04 -8.28 1.50
N PRO A 490 -1.91 -7.58 1.37
CA PRO A 490 -1.75 -6.59 0.33
C PRO A 490 -1.71 -7.30 -1.03
N CYS A 491 -2.68 -7.01 -1.90
CA CYS A 491 -2.79 -7.63 -3.22
C CYS A 491 -3.11 -6.57 -4.27
N PHE A 492 -2.18 -6.38 -5.21
CA PHE A 492 -2.43 -5.62 -6.43
C PHE A 492 -3.14 -6.53 -7.44
N ILE A 493 -4.25 -6.05 -7.98
CA ILE A 493 -5.12 -6.83 -8.86
C ILE A 493 -5.24 -6.06 -10.16
N GLU A 494 -4.55 -6.55 -11.18
CA GLU A 494 -4.48 -5.90 -12.49
C GLU A 494 -5.21 -6.71 -13.56
N SER A 495 -5.51 -7.99 -13.28
CA SER A 495 -6.15 -8.91 -14.20
C SER A 495 -7.16 -9.87 -13.57
N GLN A 496 -8.01 -10.45 -14.43
CA GLN A 496 -8.89 -11.56 -14.10
C GLN A 496 -8.12 -12.79 -13.56
N ALA A 497 -6.90 -13.00 -14.04
CA ALA A 497 -6.05 -14.08 -13.56
C ALA A 497 -5.71 -13.89 -12.08
N ASP A 498 -5.36 -12.67 -11.65
CA ASP A 498 -4.98 -12.31 -10.28
C ASP A 498 -6.08 -12.64 -9.26
N LEU A 499 -7.32 -12.27 -9.59
CA LEU A 499 -8.50 -12.62 -8.79
C LEU A 499 -8.69 -14.13 -8.65
N SER A 500 -8.47 -14.89 -9.72
CA SER A 500 -8.58 -16.36 -9.71
C SER A 500 -7.50 -17.00 -8.84
N ILE A 501 -6.30 -16.39 -8.76
CA ILE A 501 -5.23 -16.80 -7.85
C ILE A 501 -5.75 -16.68 -6.43
N ILE A 502 -6.20 -15.47 -6.08
CA ILE A 502 -6.64 -15.10 -4.75
C ILE A 502 -7.73 -16.08 -4.28
N SER A 503 -8.75 -16.36 -5.10
CA SER A 503 -9.80 -17.30 -4.73
C SER A 503 -9.32 -18.75 -4.53
N ASN A 504 -8.22 -19.17 -5.17
CA ASN A 504 -7.66 -20.51 -5.02
C ASN A 504 -6.83 -20.68 -3.74
N PHE A 505 -6.26 -19.60 -3.21
CA PHE A 505 -5.43 -19.63 -2.00
C PHE A 505 -6.17 -19.24 -0.73
N ILE A 506 -7.22 -18.44 -0.86
CA ILE A 506 -8.06 -18.09 0.28
C ILE A 506 -8.80 -19.34 0.78
N GLY A 507 -8.93 -19.42 2.12
CA GLY A 507 -9.70 -20.48 2.78
C GLY A 507 -11.16 -20.56 2.33
N ARG A 508 -11.88 -21.51 2.91
CA ARG A 508 -13.29 -21.77 2.60
C ARG A 508 -14.13 -21.61 3.86
N ASP A 509 -15.44 -21.79 3.69
CA ASP A 509 -16.43 -21.77 4.76
C ASP A 509 -16.52 -20.42 5.48
N PHE A 510 -16.50 -19.34 4.70
CA PHE A 510 -16.75 -17.99 5.24
C PHE A 510 -18.21 -17.84 5.65
N ASP A 511 -18.39 -17.20 6.81
CA ASP A 511 -19.70 -16.74 7.27
C ASP A 511 -20.13 -15.50 6.50
N PHE A 512 -19.17 -14.62 6.23
CA PHE A 512 -19.38 -13.43 5.43
C PHE A 512 -18.27 -13.21 4.42
N ILE A 513 -18.65 -12.85 3.20
CA ILE A 513 -17.73 -12.28 2.21
C ILE A 513 -18.23 -10.88 1.89
N VAL A 514 -17.39 -9.88 2.06
CA VAL A 514 -17.73 -8.48 1.87
C VAL A 514 -16.82 -7.91 0.80
N THR A 515 -17.39 -7.14 -0.12
CA THR A 515 -16.61 -6.26 -0.99
C THR A 515 -17.33 -4.93 -1.12
N SER A 516 -16.55 -3.85 -1.05
CA SER A 516 -17.06 -2.51 -1.24
C SER A 516 -16.23 -1.73 -2.26
N LYS A 517 -16.88 -1.23 -3.31
CA LYS A 517 -16.36 -0.28 -4.31
C LYS A 517 -15.18 -0.76 -5.16
N ALA A 518 -14.60 -1.92 -4.85
CA ALA A 518 -13.48 -2.51 -5.58
C ALA A 518 -13.87 -3.00 -6.98
N ILE A 519 -15.02 -3.69 -7.12
CA ILE A 519 -15.45 -4.22 -8.43
C ILE A 519 -15.72 -3.09 -9.42
N GLY A 520 -16.35 -2.00 -8.97
CA GLY A 520 -16.57 -0.80 -9.76
C GLY A 520 -15.27 -0.17 -10.26
N GLU A 521 -14.17 -0.24 -9.49
CA GLU A 521 -12.83 0.18 -9.95
C GLU A 521 -12.32 -0.72 -11.08
N PHE A 522 -12.47 -2.04 -10.96
CA PHE A 522 -12.08 -2.99 -12.01
C PHE A 522 -12.88 -2.80 -13.30
N GLU A 523 -14.19 -2.56 -13.19
CA GLU A 523 -15.07 -2.28 -14.33
C GLU A 523 -14.61 -1.02 -15.09
N ARG A 524 -14.28 0.06 -14.37
CA ARG A 524 -13.81 1.32 -14.99
C ARG A 524 -12.44 1.17 -15.67
N LYS A 525 -11.58 0.30 -15.14
CA LYS A 525 -10.22 0.06 -15.66
C LYS A 525 -10.13 -1.01 -16.74
N LYS A 526 -11.18 -1.80 -16.94
CA LYS A 526 -11.18 -2.99 -17.80
C LYS A 526 -10.13 -4.04 -17.38
N CYS A 527 -9.98 -4.25 -16.08
CA CYS A 527 -9.16 -5.35 -15.54
C CYS A 527 -9.77 -6.74 -15.78
N ILE A 528 -11.07 -6.77 -16.12
CA ILE A 528 -11.85 -7.98 -16.37
C ILE A 528 -12.54 -7.79 -17.73
N ASP A 529 -12.36 -8.74 -18.64
CA ASP A 529 -12.90 -8.67 -20.01
C ASP A 529 -14.41 -8.86 -20.05
N GLU A 530 -14.95 -9.63 -19.09
CA GLU A 530 -16.37 -9.90 -18.91
C GLU A 530 -17.00 -8.99 -17.84
N ASN A 531 -18.21 -9.32 -17.37
CA ASN A 531 -18.82 -8.57 -16.28
C ASN A 531 -18.09 -8.87 -14.96
N GLY A 532 -17.42 -7.88 -14.38
CA GLY A 532 -16.62 -8.00 -13.17
C GLY A 532 -17.44 -8.45 -11.95
N TYR A 533 -18.72 -8.12 -11.89
CA TYR A 533 -19.61 -8.59 -10.82
C TYR A 533 -19.95 -10.07 -10.98
N GLU A 534 -20.23 -10.51 -12.21
CA GLU A 534 -20.44 -11.94 -12.52
C GLU A 534 -19.19 -12.76 -12.19
N PHE A 535 -18.05 -12.29 -12.67
CA PHE A 535 -16.77 -12.94 -12.49
C PHE A 535 -16.38 -13.05 -11.00
N PHE A 536 -16.48 -11.94 -10.25
CA PHE A 536 -16.22 -11.94 -8.82
C PHE A 536 -17.15 -12.91 -8.09
N ALA A 537 -18.45 -12.89 -8.38
CA ALA A 537 -19.39 -13.80 -7.73
C ALA A 537 -19.08 -15.27 -8.04
N GLY A 538 -18.66 -15.57 -9.27
CA GLY A 538 -18.21 -16.89 -9.72
C GLY A 538 -17.04 -17.44 -8.91
N LEU A 539 -16.10 -16.58 -8.51
CA LEU A 539 -14.93 -16.99 -7.73
C LEU A 539 -15.20 -17.08 -6.23
N PHE A 540 -15.91 -16.10 -5.67
CA PHE A 540 -15.98 -15.93 -4.21
C PHE A 540 -17.24 -16.52 -3.57
N ALA A 541 -18.39 -16.56 -4.26
CA ALA A 541 -19.58 -17.21 -3.71
C ALA A 541 -19.36 -18.70 -3.34
N PRO A 542 -18.57 -19.50 -4.12
CA PRO A 542 -18.23 -20.86 -3.74
C PRO A 542 -17.47 -21.02 -2.43
N LEU A 543 -16.82 -19.97 -1.92
CA LEU A 543 -16.09 -19.97 -0.66
C LEU A 543 -16.99 -19.76 0.56
N LEU A 544 -18.28 -19.43 0.36
CA LEU A 544 -19.25 -19.32 1.43
C LEU A 544 -19.52 -20.68 2.09
N GLY A 545 -19.58 -20.68 3.42
CA GLY A 545 -20.12 -21.79 4.18
C GLY A 545 -21.62 -22.00 3.90
N GLU A 546 -22.20 -23.07 4.43
CA GLU A 546 -23.61 -23.43 4.19
C GLU A 546 -24.58 -22.30 4.57
N THR A 547 -24.26 -21.56 5.63
CA THR A 547 -25.05 -20.43 6.13
C THR A 547 -24.45 -19.07 5.77
N GLY A 548 -23.46 -19.04 4.88
CA GLY A 548 -22.70 -17.85 4.56
C GLY A 548 -23.47 -16.86 3.69
N ILE A 549 -23.17 -15.57 3.85
CA ILE A 549 -23.75 -14.48 3.06
C ILE A 549 -22.64 -13.62 2.45
N MET A 550 -22.67 -13.44 1.14
CA MET A 550 -21.81 -12.51 0.42
C MET A 550 -22.55 -11.18 0.17
N SER A 551 -21.90 -10.07 0.47
CA SER A 551 -22.38 -8.71 0.17
C SER A 551 -21.45 -8.04 -0.83
N ILE A 552 -22.03 -7.53 -1.91
CA ILE A 552 -21.34 -6.72 -2.91
C ILE A 552 -21.93 -5.32 -2.84
N ILE A 553 -21.15 -4.35 -2.37
CA ILE A 553 -21.53 -2.94 -2.23
C ILE A 553 -20.72 -2.11 -3.24
N ASP A 554 -21.35 -1.15 -3.92
CA ASP A 554 -20.64 -0.27 -4.84
C ASP A 554 -21.26 1.14 -4.91
N VAL A 555 -20.55 2.06 -5.55
CA VAL A 555 -21.04 3.41 -5.85
C VAL A 555 -22.06 3.37 -7.00
N THR A 556 -22.85 4.43 -7.11
CA THR A 556 -23.92 4.52 -8.13
C THR A 556 -23.51 5.33 -9.36
N THR A 557 -22.22 5.34 -9.72
CA THR A 557 -21.70 6.14 -10.84
C THR A 557 -21.94 5.46 -12.18
N LYS A 558 -21.82 6.25 -13.25
CA LYS A 558 -21.91 5.73 -14.62
C LYS A 558 -20.57 5.12 -15.03
N ASP A 559 -20.63 3.96 -15.66
CA ASP A 559 -19.51 3.45 -16.44
C ASP A 559 -19.60 4.06 -17.85
N GLU A 560 -18.63 4.91 -18.19
CA GLU A 560 -18.62 5.63 -19.47
C GLU A 560 -18.41 4.70 -20.67
N HIS A 561 -17.83 3.51 -20.46
CA HIS A 561 -17.58 2.56 -21.54
C HIS A 561 -18.84 1.80 -21.97
N SER A 562 -19.56 1.20 -21.02
CA SER A 562 -20.82 0.51 -21.32
C SER A 562 -22.00 1.46 -21.51
N GLY A 563 -21.89 2.70 -21.02
CA GLY A 563 -22.99 3.65 -20.98
C GLY A 563 -24.02 3.36 -19.88
N LEU A 564 -23.83 2.29 -19.10
CA LEU A 564 -24.69 1.88 -18.00
C LEU A 564 -24.13 2.37 -16.66
N PHE A 565 -25.00 2.51 -15.67
CA PHE A 565 -24.56 2.73 -14.30
C PHE A 565 -24.09 1.44 -13.64
N LEU A 566 -23.14 1.52 -12.70
CA LEU A 566 -22.62 0.37 -11.96
C LEU A 566 -23.73 -0.51 -11.32
N PRO A 567 -24.82 0.03 -10.74
CA PRO A 567 -25.93 -0.79 -10.27
C PRO A 567 -26.60 -1.63 -11.36
N GLN A 568 -26.66 -1.12 -12.59
CA GLN A 568 -27.22 -1.85 -13.74
C GLN A 568 -26.27 -2.95 -14.19
N ARG A 569 -24.97 -2.64 -14.28
CA ARG A 569 -23.90 -3.61 -14.56
C ARG A 569 -23.87 -4.74 -13.54
N MET A 570 -23.93 -4.39 -12.25
CA MET A 570 -24.01 -5.35 -11.14
C MET A 570 -25.26 -6.21 -11.25
N ASN A 571 -26.42 -5.63 -11.56
CA ASN A 571 -27.64 -6.42 -11.72
C ASN A 571 -27.56 -7.42 -12.87
N ILE A 572 -27.03 -7.02 -14.03
CA ILE A 572 -26.80 -7.92 -15.17
C ILE A 572 -25.86 -9.05 -14.76
N GLY A 573 -24.70 -8.73 -14.20
CA GLY A 573 -23.66 -9.71 -13.88
C GLY A 573 -24.08 -10.72 -12.83
N ILE A 574 -24.66 -10.25 -11.71
CA ILE A 574 -25.11 -11.17 -10.66
C ILE A 574 -26.28 -12.04 -11.14
N ASN A 575 -27.18 -11.53 -11.99
CA ASN A 575 -28.27 -12.36 -12.51
C ASN A 575 -27.74 -13.44 -13.47
N ALA A 576 -26.71 -13.13 -14.27
CA ALA A 576 -26.03 -14.11 -15.11
C ALA A 576 -25.35 -15.19 -14.25
N PHE A 577 -24.58 -14.81 -13.23
CA PHE A 577 -23.98 -15.73 -12.25
C PHE A 577 -25.01 -16.67 -11.61
N LEU A 578 -26.13 -16.12 -11.11
CA LEU A 578 -27.16 -16.92 -10.45
C LEU A 578 -27.81 -17.93 -11.41
N SER A 579 -27.94 -17.58 -12.69
CA SER A 579 -28.48 -18.49 -13.69
C SER A 579 -27.53 -19.61 -14.06
N THR A 580 -26.23 -19.33 -14.19
CA THR A 580 -25.22 -20.36 -14.47
C THR A 580 -25.03 -21.31 -13.29
N HIS A 581 -25.36 -20.86 -12.06
CA HIS A 581 -25.28 -21.65 -10.83
C HIS A 581 -26.66 -21.93 -10.20
N ARG A 582 -27.66 -22.14 -11.05
CA ARG A 582 -29.06 -22.32 -10.63
C ARG A 582 -29.20 -23.44 -9.60
N GLY A 583 -29.86 -23.14 -8.48
CA GLY A 583 -30.09 -24.08 -7.39
C GLY A 583 -28.92 -24.21 -6.40
N MET A 584 -27.75 -23.61 -6.68
CA MET A 584 -26.62 -23.58 -5.74
C MET A 584 -26.59 -22.28 -4.93
N PHE A 585 -26.92 -21.16 -5.56
CA PHE A 585 -26.93 -19.84 -4.94
C PHE A 585 -28.26 -19.12 -5.18
N LYS A 586 -28.57 -18.15 -4.32
CA LYS A 586 -29.73 -17.26 -4.46
C LYS A 586 -29.37 -15.83 -4.08
N SER A 587 -30.15 -14.88 -4.59
CA SER A 587 -30.09 -13.47 -4.20
C SER A 587 -31.10 -13.21 -3.09
N ILE A 588 -30.65 -12.63 -1.97
CA ILE A 588 -31.52 -12.26 -0.84
C ILE A 588 -32.22 -10.92 -1.12
N ALA A 589 -31.47 -9.93 -1.59
CA ALA A 589 -31.94 -8.58 -1.90
C ALA A 589 -30.98 -7.88 -2.89
N PRO A 590 -31.43 -6.86 -3.62
CA PRO A 590 -32.76 -6.25 -3.62
C PRO A 590 -33.73 -6.92 -4.62
N CYS A 591 -33.23 -7.82 -5.48
CA CYS A 591 -34.02 -8.56 -6.45
C CYS A 591 -33.58 -10.03 -6.50
N GLN A 592 -34.48 -10.90 -6.97
CA GLN A 592 -34.23 -12.35 -7.09
C GLN A 592 -33.33 -12.72 -8.27
N GLY A 593 -33.27 -11.86 -9.28
CA GLY A 593 -32.46 -12.07 -10.49
C GLY A 593 -33.06 -13.03 -11.53
N PHE A 594 -34.28 -13.52 -11.30
CA PHE A 594 -34.99 -14.43 -12.22
C PHE A 594 -36.34 -13.86 -12.67
N SER A 595 -36.73 -14.26 -13.88
CA SER A 595 -38.08 -14.13 -14.44
C SER A 595 -38.67 -15.54 -14.64
N LEU A 596 -39.97 -15.61 -14.98
CA LEU A 596 -40.62 -16.87 -15.36
C LEU A 596 -39.94 -17.58 -16.56
N ALA A 597 -39.18 -16.84 -17.38
CA ALA A 597 -38.51 -17.33 -18.58
C ALA A 597 -37.01 -17.63 -18.41
N GLY A 598 -36.43 -17.44 -17.22
CA GLY A 598 -34.98 -17.58 -16.99
C GLY A 598 -34.35 -16.35 -16.31
N PRO A 599 -33.00 -16.19 -16.33
CA PRO A 599 -32.33 -15.02 -15.77
C PRO A 599 -32.95 -13.69 -16.24
N CYS A 600 -33.10 -12.76 -15.30
CA CYS A 600 -33.58 -11.43 -15.60
C CYS A 600 -32.46 -10.60 -16.23
N MET A 601 -32.59 -10.27 -17.52
CA MET A 601 -31.64 -9.41 -18.25
C MET A 601 -31.97 -7.91 -18.15
N HIS A 602 -32.98 -7.53 -17.35
CA HIS A 602 -33.39 -6.14 -17.25
C HIS A 602 -32.34 -5.32 -16.47
N PRO A 603 -31.81 -4.23 -17.05
CA PRO A 603 -30.78 -3.40 -16.41
C PRO A 603 -31.42 -2.43 -15.40
N CYS A 604 -32.12 -2.94 -14.38
CA CYS A 604 -32.76 -2.10 -13.36
C CYS A 604 -31.68 -1.26 -12.65
N PHE A 605 -31.92 0.04 -12.50
CA PHE A 605 -31.08 0.88 -11.66
C PHE A 605 -31.57 0.81 -10.21
N TYR A 606 -30.68 0.39 -9.30
CA TYR A 606 -30.94 0.35 -7.87
C TYR A 606 -29.96 1.24 -7.10
N LYS A 607 -30.48 2.04 -6.18
CA LYS A 607 -29.68 2.82 -5.23
C LYS A 607 -30.32 2.83 -3.84
N LYS A 608 -29.48 3.04 -2.85
CA LYS A 608 -29.86 3.33 -1.46
C LYS A 608 -29.17 4.61 -1.01
N ASP A 609 -29.93 5.42 -0.29
CA ASP A 609 -29.45 6.65 0.34
C ASP A 609 -29.34 6.42 1.86
N THR A 610 -28.24 6.89 2.45
CA THR A 610 -28.04 6.91 3.90
C THR A 610 -27.34 8.21 4.32
N TYR A 611 -27.51 8.61 5.58
CA TYR A 611 -26.90 9.80 6.14
C TYR A 611 -26.12 9.44 7.38
N ILE A 612 -24.89 9.94 7.49
CA ILE A 612 -24.05 9.78 8.68
C ILE A 612 -23.60 11.12 9.23
N SER A 613 -23.66 11.28 10.55
CA SER A 613 -23.05 12.39 11.27
C SER A 613 -21.80 11.93 12.02
N HIS A 614 -20.77 12.76 11.96
CA HIS A 614 -19.48 12.61 12.62
C HIS A 614 -18.91 14.00 12.94
N THR A 615 -17.82 14.08 13.71
CA THR A 615 -17.31 15.36 14.26
C THR A 615 -17.12 16.45 13.19
N ALA A 616 -16.61 16.08 12.01
CA ALA A 616 -16.33 17.05 10.94
C ALA A 616 -17.52 17.40 10.03
N LYS A 617 -18.60 16.61 10.04
CA LYS A 617 -19.75 16.83 9.15
C LYS A 617 -21.04 16.21 9.71
N SER A 618 -22.07 17.03 9.81
CA SER A 618 -23.43 16.55 10.08
C SER A 618 -24.16 16.16 8.79
N LYS A 619 -24.90 15.04 8.86
CA LYS A 619 -25.74 14.47 7.79
C LYS A 619 -24.99 14.36 6.47
N ASP A 620 -23.77 13.83 6.52
CA ASP A 620 -23.02 13.49 5.33
C ASP A 620 -23.78 12.43 4.53
N HIS A 621 -24.02 12.70 3.25
CA HIS A 621 -24.90 11.91 2.41
C HIS A 621 -24.09 10.87 1.66
N SER A 622 -24.43 9.58 1.86
CA SER A 622 -23.91 8.51 1.01
C SER A 622 -25.00 7.88 0.14
N LYS A 623 -24.59 7.53 -1.09
CA LYS A 623 -25.39 6.84 -2.10
C LYS A 623 -24.63 5.61 -2.54
N PHE A 624 -25.25 4.45 -2.38
CA PHE A 624 -24.64 3.17 -2.68
C PHE A 624 -25.63 2.22 -3.32
N THR A 625 -25.12 1.13 -3.86
CA THR A 625 -25.90 -0.01 -4.33
C THR A 625 -25.39 -1.26 -3.64
N VAL A 626 -26.24 -2.28 -3.50
CA VAL A 626 -25.86 -3.52 -2.82
C VAL A 626 -26.53 -4.73 -3.44
N ARG A 627 -25.84 -5.88 -3.45
CA ARG A 627 -26.39 -7.22 -3.68
C ARG A 627 -26.00 -8.13 -2.51
N PHE A 628 -26.95 -8.95 -2.07
CA PHE A 628 -26.70 -10.01 -1.10
C PHE A 628 -26.93 -11.37 -1.75
N ILE A 629 -25.94 -12.26 -1.66
CA ILE A 629 -25.95 -13.59 -2.27
C ILE A 629 -25.68 -14.62 -1.18
N SER A 630 -26.39 -15.73 -1.19
CA SER A 630 -26.15 -16.85 -0.27
C SER A 630 -26.22 -18.18 -1.00
N ARG A 631 -25.88 -19.26 -0.28
CA ARG A 631 -26.26 -20.62 -0.69
C ARG A 631 -27.79 -20.70 -0.81
N ALA A 632 -28.27 -21.47 -1.79
CA ALA A 632 -29.70 -21.62 -2.05
C ALA A 632 -30.47 -22.21 -0.85
N GLY A 633 -29.82 -23.12 -0.10
CA GLY A 633 -30.40 -23.78 1.08
C GLY A 633 -30.51 -22.92 2.33
N LEU A 634 -29.97 -21.69 2.34
CA LEU A 634 -30.05 -20.82 3.51
C LEU A 634 -31.52 -20.45 3.82
N GLY A 635 -32.00 -20.83 5.01
CA GLY A 635 -33.22 -20.27 5.57
C GLY A 635 -32.99 -18.80 5.92
N PHE A 636 -33.73 -17.90 5.28
CA PHE A 636 -33.64 -16.45 5.51
C PHE A 636 -35.01 -15.83 5.29
N ASP A 637 -35.55 -15.09 6.27
CA ASP A 637 -36.77 -14.30 6.11
C ASP A 637 -36.46 -13.00 5.37
N GLU A 638 -36.75 -13.01 4.07
CA GLU A 638 -36.49 -11.88 3.19
C GLU A 638 -37.43 -10.68 3.42
N ALA A 639 -38.47 -10.79 4.25
CA ALA A 639 -39.49 -9.75 4.42
C ALA A 639 -38.90 -8.42 4.92
N HIS A 640 -38.04 -8.46 5.94
CA HIS A 640 -37.45 -7.26 6.51
C HIS A 640 -36.43 -6.62 5.56
N ILE A 641 -35.50 -7.42 5.04
CA ILE A 641 -34.45 -6.90 4.17
C ILE A 641 -35.02 -6.35 2.86
N LYS A 642 -36.05 -6.97 2.28
CA LYS A 642 -36.74 -6.45 1.09
C LYS A 642 -37.47 -5.15 1.38
N LYS A 643 -37.95 -4.91 2.60
CA LYS A 643 -38.52 -3.61 2.98
C LYS A 643 -37.47 -2.50 2.97
N ILE A 644 -36.24 -2.80 3.41
CA ILE A 644 -35.15 -1.83 3.45
C ILE A 644 -34.53 -1.62 2.06
N PHE A 645 -34.27 -2.72 1.35
CA PHE A 645 -33.59 -2.78 0.05
C PHE A 645 -34.58 -3.14 -1.07
N ASN A 646 -35.72 -2.44 -1.14
CA ASN A 646 -36.68 -2.64 -2.22
C ASN A 646 -36.20 -1.95 -3.51
N ASN A 647 -36.09 -2.68 -4.62
CA ASN A 647 -35.88 -2.08 -5.93
C ASN A 647 -37.22 -1.74 -6.60
N THR A 648 -37.61 -0.47 -6.57
CA THR A 648 -38.88 0.01 -7.16
C THR A 648 -38.93 -0.11 -8.68
N GLN A 649 -37.78 -0.23 -9.37
CA GLN A 649 -37.70 -0.48 -10.81
C GLN A 649 -37.79 -1.96 -11.17
N CYS A 650 -37.90 -2.87 -10.19
CA CYS A 650 -38.10 -4.29 -10.46
C CYS A 650 -39.58 -4.53 -10.80
N ILE A 651 -39.86 -4.73 -12.09
CA ILE A 651 -41.22 -4.91 -12.63
C ILE A 651 -41.71 -6.37 -12.44
N PHE A 652 -40.80 -7.30 -12.16
CA PHE A 652 -41.10 -8.69 -11.83
C PHE A 652 -41.14 -8.85 -10.31
N LYS A 653 -42.28 -8.51 -9.70
CA LYS A 653 -42.58 -8.84 -8.30
C LYS A 653 -43.27 -10.18 -8.18
#